data_AF-A0A7V9T9V8-F1
#
_entry.id   AF-A0A7V9T9V8-F1
#
_cell.length_a   1.000
_cell.length_b   1.000
_cell.length_c   1.000
_cell.angle_alpha   90.00
_cell.angle_beta   90.00
_cell.angle_gamma   90.00
#
_symmetry.space_group_name_H-M   'P 1'
#
loop_
_entity.id
_entity.type
_entity.pdbx_description
1 polymer ?
#
loop_
_entity_poly.entity_id
_entity_poly.type
_entity_poly.pdbx_seq_one_letter_code
_entity_poly.pdbx_strand_id
1 'polypeptide(L)'
;MSRTGRRLTVSIGYRVLDRVTLPLSRGAGADCSYRLYLNDRGWLLEGGHAEIEHSDKLETMPTVNGVFSALDLRSGRRPSIEITTRTHASRAAPRQTVAWIVAVLFAVGGLLLVAIEGRPRPRGTRSVLRTTVRAARDAAHPADALVAAILLAWWVLSPAFPDDGWVMTRQSMFESAGGFSNYYNSLGTNLPLSYWLEWAQHWLTQSSSALVVLRIPALLCLAAAWLLCRWVLARVLASSVGDDHIALWALASAFAVGALSWGMTLRPEPVVAVLVAGVLACAVRFVERETVAPIAIAVVLVALAVPAHPSGIVSIAPLLVVGPKLVRWARSRVSVSATILATGVALLVTVAVVGSDLEQRSSDAATIRAYGDATASWQDEVARYNFLLVPPYGTPLRRESVALMGLAVLALLLRTRRNGALLLNLPSAALAMGLLLLILTPSKWPWHFGTLLAIAAVSVACETARLRSQAARPHRTRHLPLLWVGAAMVAAAWSWSARGQWNSSDLRTLDWTLGFESRLSLTNLAAILPGLMLLGAALSEVARRRHEHLREVPWRVASWTVPLLALPLVAFTVGVLVVDAGKTGSWTLTNQNIAALRGDSGCGFADDLVALQPSSTRPLQRIEATASSAPPPAWVPPPPGAGLPRFALGPVTSGYDRSPWFELPSGSRVGVFMAGAIAPRTKLAFEWGRIRKSRVESLASAELAAAPALEVRADIVAWRFLALSEDSVPPRRASAVRIAIRGTGTFGNAVAVTAPVTYATEGLVQTLERAGSRQLVIPYISPYFPCAQQPRLQDGIVEVPSEIVAFGTSLQPILGRTTGPFDGIRDLYLLARLPLIDPELPVEPWIEPETLPPDFAVYQVDRRIAGAKVAPPVKSTVTS
;
A
#
# COMPACT_ATOMS: atom_id res chain seq x y z
N MET A 1 24.36 -29.03 -13.31
CA MET A 1 25.05 -30.27 -13.73
C MET A 1 26.16 -30.58 -12.74
N SER A 2 26.37 -31.84 -12.39
CA SER A 2 27.46 -32.29 -11.50
C SER A 2 28.18 -33.48 -12.10
N ARG A 3 29.49 -33.58 -11.87
CA ARG A 3 30.31 -34.71 -12.35
C ARG A 3 30.82 -35.53 -11.17
N THR A 4 30.58 -36.84 -11.20
CA THR A 4 31.14 -37.79 -10.24
C THR A 4 31.86 -38.89 -11.03
N GLY A 5 33.19 -38.91 -10.98
CA GLY A 5 34.01 -39.79 -11.80
C GLY A 5 33.79 -39.57 -13.30
N ARG A 6 33.21 -40.55 -13.98
CA ARG A 6 32.85 -40.48 -15.41
C ARG A 6 31.37 -40.15 -15.66
N ARG A 7 30.56 -39.96 -14.62
CA ARG A 7 29.14 -39.70 -14.79
C ARG A 7 28.86 -38.21 -14.69
N LEU A 8 28.29 -37.63 -15.73
CA LEU A 8 27.71 -36.28 -15.73
C LEU A 8 26.22 -36.41 -15.41
N THR A 9 25.78 -35.79 -14.31
CA THR A 9 24.38 -35.76 -13.89
C THR A 9 23.80 -34.38 -14.19
N VAL A 10 22.68 -34.35 -14.89
CA VAL A 10 21.88 -33.14 -15.11
C VAL A 10 20.68 -33.22 -14.19
N SER A 11 20.49 -32.21 -13.35
CA SER A 11 19.39 -32.17 -12.37
C SER A 11 18.83 -30.76 -12.23
N ILE A 12 17.54 -30.69 -11.91
CA ILE A 12 16.83 -29.48 -11.50
C ILE A 12 16.29 -29.73 -10.10
N GLY A 13 16.74 -28.94 -9.12
CA GLY A 13 16.53 -29.23 -7.71
C GLY A 13 17.04 -30.63 -7.36
N TYR A 14 16.18 -31.46 -6.77
CA TYR A 14 16.48 -32.85 -6.43
C TYR A 14 16.17 -33.85 -7.56
N ARG A 15 15.48 -33.42 -8.63
CA ARG A 15 15.10 -34.28 -9.74
C ARG A 15 16.28 -34.43 -10.70
N VAL A 16 16.73 -35.66 -10.89
CA VAL A 16 17.70 -36.00 -11.94
C VAL A 16 16.95 -36.08 -13.26
N LEU A 17 17.34 -35.24 -14.21
CA LEU A 17 16.81 -35.27 -15.57
C LEU A 17 17.52 -36.34 -16.40
N ASP A 18 18.85 -36.40 -16.29
CA ASP A 18 19.65 -37.35 -17.06
C ASP A 18 21.01 -37.68 -16.40
N ARG A 19 21.59 -38.81 -16.82
CA ARG A 19 22.91 -39.31 -16.41
C ARG A 19 23.70 -39.77 -17.64
N VAL A 20 24.64 -38.95 -18.08
CA VAL A 20 25.50 -39.23 -19.23
C VAL A 20 26.86 -39.80 -18.76
N THR A 21 27.38 -40.80 -19.48
CA THR A 21 28.72 -41.35 -19.20
C THR A 21 29.76 -40.72 -20.13
N LEU A 22 30.77 -40.06 -19.55
CA LEU A 22 31.84 -39.36 -20.26
C LEU A 22 32.91 -40.35 -20.81
N PRO A 23 33.47 -40.08 -22.01
CA PRO A 23 34.48 -40.94 -22.65
C PRO A 23 35.84 -40.93 -21.90
N LEU A 24 36.67 -41.95 -22.17
CA LEU A 24 37.95 -42.21 -21.47
C LEU A 24 39.12 -41.36 -21.98
N SER A 25 39.11 -40.89 -23.22
CA SER A 25 40.21 -40.15 -23.82
C SER A 25 39.71 -39.10 -24.83
N ARG A 26 40.43 -37.96 -24.93
CA ARG A 26 40.31 -37.01 -26.05
C ARG A 26 40.93 -37.64 -27.30
N GLY A 27 40.28 -38.65 -27.87
CA GLY A 27 40.64 -39.12 -29.21
C GLY A 27 40.39 -38.00 -30.22
N ALA A 28 41.26 -37.85 -31.22
CA ALA A 28 41.10 -36.88 -32.29
C ALA A 28 39.75 -37.12 -33.00
N GLY A 29 38.74 -36.29 -32.68
CA GLY A 29 37.37 -36.39 -33.22
C GLY A 29 36.24 -36.52 -32.18
N ALA A 30 36.53 -36.76 -30.90
CA ALA A 30 35.49 -36.87 -29.87
C ALA A 30 35.01 -35.48 -29.40
N ASP A 31 33.91 -34.96 -29.98
CA ASP A 31 33.26 -33.75 -29.47
C ASP A 31 32.68 -34.03 -28.06
N CYS A 32 33.20 -33.33 -27.06
CA CYS A 32 32.75 -33.41 -25.66
C CYS A 32 31.90 -32.20 -25.26
N SER A 33 31.32 -31.50 -26.25
CA SER A 33 30.36 -30.43 -26.00
C SER A 33 28.96 -31.00 -25.79
N TYR A 34 28.30 -30.54 -24.72
CA TYR A 34 26.90 -30.82 -24.44
C TYR A 34 26.15 -29.50 -24.40
N ARG A 35 24.94 -29.46 -24.97
CA ARG A 35 24.04 -28.31 -24.91
C ARG A 35 22.77 -28.72 -24.19
N LEU A 36 22.39 -27.93 -23.19
CA LEU A 36 21.14 -28.09 -22.47
C LEU A 36 20.22 -26.92 -22.83
N TYR A 37 19.09 -27.24 -23.43
CA TYR A 37 18.01 -26.30 -23.71
C TYR A 37 16.89 -26.50 -22.70
N LEU A 38 16.34 -25.39 -22.21
CA LEU A 38 15.20 -25.34 -21.30
C LEU A 38 14.23 -24.31 -21.87
N ASN A 39 13.10 -24.75 -22.41
CA ASN A 39 12.12 -23.85 -23.01
C ASN A 39 10.69 -24.38 -22.85
N ASP A 40 9.73 -23.51 -22.52
CA ASP A 40 8.29 -23.84 -22.44
C ASP A 40 7.97 -25.12 -21.65
N ARG A 41 8.66 -25.31 -20.52
CA ARG A 41 8.65 -26.53 -19.69
C ARG A 41 9.25 -27.77 -20.36
N GLY A 42 9.71 -27.73 -21.60
CA GLY A 42 10.56 -28.76 -22.18
C GLY A 42 12.02 -28.60 -21.74
N TRP A 43 12.73 -29.72 -21.69
CA TRP A 43 14.19 -29.72 -21.66
C TRP A 43 14.73 -30.65 -22.73
N LEU A 44 15.89 -30.30 -23.29
CA LEU A 44 16.61 -31.07 -24.29
C LEU A 44 18.10 -31.04 -23.94
N LEU A 45 18.72 -32.19 -23.80
CA LEU A 45 20.17 -32.35 -23.71
C LEU A 45 20.67 -32.98 -25.01
N GLU A 46 21.49 -32.25 -25.75
CA GLU A 46 22.10 -32.71 -26.99
C GLU A 46 23.64 -32.69 -26.95
N GLY A 47 24.29 -33.58 -27.70
CA GLY A 47 25.72 -33.56 -27.99
C GLY A 47 26.54 -34.70 -27.35
N GLY A 48 27.86 -34.52 -27.32
CA GLY A 48 28.82 -35.53 -26.88
C GLY A 48 29.21 -36.54 -27.97
N HIS A 49 30.01 -37.55 -27.58
CA HIS A 49 30.65 -38.53 -28.47
C HIS A 49 29.66 -39.43 -29.25
N ALA A 50 28.37 -39.44 -28.90
CA ALA A 50 27.36 -40.29 -29.53
C ALA A 50 26.13 -39.52 -30.04
N GLU A 51 26.21 -38.18 -30.15
CA GLU A 51 25.05 -37.33 -30.47
C GLU A 51 23.82 -37.69 -29.62
N ILE A 52 24.01 -37.73 -28.30
CA ILE A 52 22.94 -38.09 -27.38
C ILE A 52 21.88 -36.99 -27.47
N GLU A 53 20.62 -37.36 -27.72
CA GLU A 53 19.47 -36.46 -27.72
C GLU A 53 18.43 -36.97 -26.72
N HIS A 54 18.36 -36.36 -25.54
CA HIS A 54 17.37 -36.70 -24.52
C HIS A 54 16.49 -35.50 -24.22
N SER A 55 15.18 -35.70 -24.23
CA SER A 55 14.21 -34.64 -23.95
C SER A 55 13.00 -35.15 -23.17
N ASP A 56 12.47 -34.34 -22.27
CA ASP A 56 11.21 -34.60 -21.58
C ASP A 56 10.58 -33.27 -21.11
N LYS A 57 9.42 -33.33 -20.46
CA LYS A 57 8.74 -32.19 -19.85
C LYS A 57 9.07 -32.06 -18.36
N LEU A 58 9.21 -30.81 -17.95
CA LEU A 58 9.31 -30.33 -16.60
C LEU A 58 7.91 -29.98 -16.08
N GLU A 59 7.70 -30.20 -14.79
CA GLU A 59 6.51 -29.70 -14.11
C GLU A 59 6.57 -28.18 -13.94
N THR A 60 7.76 -27.66 -13.60
CA THR A 60 8.04 -26.23 -13.42
C THR A 60 9.39 -25.87 -14.03
N MET A 61 9.48 -24.65 -14.58
CA MET A 61 10.75 -24.11 -15.06
C MET A 61 11.64 -23.71 -13.87
N PRO A 62 12.97 -23.88 -13.98
CA PRO A 62 13.88 -23.43 -12.94
C PRO A 62 13.93 -21.90 -12.86
N THR A 63 14.02 -21.36 -11.65
CA THR A 63 14.34 -19.95 -11.42
C THR A 63 15.83 -19.72 -11.60
N VAL A 64 16.21 -18.69 -12.38
CA VAL A 64 17.61 -18.38 -12.67
C VAL A 64 18.00 -17.09 -11.94
N ASN A 65 18.65 -17.24 -10.78
CA ASN A 65 19.17 -16.08 -10.01
C ASN A 65 20.64 -15.78 -10.33
N GLY A 66 21.35 -16.72 -10.94
CA GLY A 66 22.76 -16.57 -11.30
C GLY A 66 23.35 -17.86 -11.88
N VAL A 67 24.57 -17.75 -12.38
CA VAL A 67 25.33 -18.90 -12.90
C VAL A 67 26.55 -19.12 -12.01
N PHE A 68 26.61 -20.31 -11.39
CA PHE A 68 27.68 -20.68 -10.48
C PHE A 68 28.42 -21.91 -11.01
N SER A 69 29.75 -21.93 -10.85
CA SER A 69 30.58 -23.06 -11.25
C SER A 69 31.71 -23.27 -10.25
N ALA A 70 31.99 -24.54 -9.93
CA ALA A 70 33.17 -24.95 -9.18
C ALA A 70 34.44 -24.99 -10.07
N LEU A 71 34.28 -24.84 -11.38
CA LEU A 71 35.41 -24.75 -12.32
C LEU A 71 35.96 -23.32 -12.35
N ASP A 72 37.28 -23.16 -12.47
CA ASP A 72 37.87 -21.84 -12.67
C ASP A 72 37.64 -21.34 -14.11
N LEU A 73 36.57 -20.58 -14.28
CA LEU A 73 36.17 -20.00 -15.57
C LEU A 73 37.12 -18.89 -16.07
N ARG A 74 38.12 -18.49 -15.29
CA ARG A 74 39.13 -17.49 -15.69
C ARG A 74 40.20 -18.09 -16.59
N SER A 75 40.41 -19.40 -16.50
CA SER A 75 41.42 -20.15 -17.26
C SER A 75 40.77 -21.30 -18.05
N GLY A 76 40.84 -21.28 -19.37
CA GLY A 76 40.29 -22.33 -20.24
C GLY A 76 39.05 -21.91 -21.05
N ARG A 77 38.46 -22.87 -21.78
CA ARG A 77 37.30 -22.66 -22.66
C ARG A 77 36.03 -22.55 -21.82
N ARG A 78 35.38 -21.38 -21.87
CA ARG A 78 34.18 -21.07 -21.08
C ARG A 78 32.93 -21.73 -21.67
N PRO A 79 31.97 -22.15 -20.83
CA PRO A 79 30.65 -22.53 -21.34
C PRO A 79 29.98 -21.31 -21.97
N SER A 80 29.27 -21.52 -23.08
CA SER A 80 28.33 -20.52 -23.61
C SER A 80 27.01 -20.70 -22.88
N ILE A 81 26.46 -19.61 -22.36
CA ILE A 81 25.19 -19.63 -21.63
C ILE A 81 24.36 -18.49 -22.20
N GLU A 82 23.26 -18.87 -22.82
CA GLU A 82 22.25 -17.95 -23.32
C GLU A 82 21.03 -18.05 -22.43
N ILE A 83 20.61 -16.92 -21.86
CA ILE A 83 19.42 -16.83 -21.03
C ILE A 83 18.48 -15.89 -21.76
N THR A 84 17.44 -16.47 -22.34
CA THR A 84 16.32 -15.70 -22.88
C THR A 84 15.29 -15.52 -21.78
N THR A 85 14.99 -14.28 -21.44
CA THR A 85 13.93 -13.94 -20.49
C THR A 85 12.86 -13.15 -21.22
N ARG A 86 11.60 -13.34 -20.85
CA ARG A 86 10.52 -12.55 -21.41
C ARG A 86 10.51 -11.19 -20.72
N THR A 87 10.86 -10.14 -21.46
CA THR A 87 10.77 -8.79 -20.93
C THR A 87 9.33 -8.29 -21.04
N HIS A 88 8.72 -7.91 -19.92
CA HIS A 88 7.41 -7.27 -19.90
C HIS A 88 7.53 -5.77 -20.18
N ALA A 89 8.07 -5.38 -21.35
CA ALA A 89 8.25 -3.97 -21.73
C ALA A 89 7.11 -3.49 -22.68
N SER A 90 6.65 -2.26 -22.52
CA SER A 90 5.69 -1.61 -23.41
C SER A 90 6.43 -1.03 -24.62
N ARG A 91 6.23 -1.62 -25.80
CA ARG A 91 6.84 -1.14 -27.06
C ARG A 91 5.74 -0.83 -28.08
N ALA A 92 5.21 0.40 -28.04
CA ALA A 92 4.27 0.85 -29.04
C ALA A 92 4.99 1.21 -30.35
N ALA A 93 4.66 0.52 -31.44
CA ALA A 93 5.12 0.91 -32.76
C ALA A 93 4.50 2.26 -33.17
N PRO A 94 5.20 3.14 -33.91
CA PRO A 94 4.65 4.42 -34.34
C PRO A 94 3.29 4.30 -35.06
N ARG A 95 3.12 3.25 -35.88
CA ARG A 95 1.84 2.92 -36.54
C ARG A 95 0.71 2.60 -35.56
N GLN A 96 0.99 1.92 -34.44
CA GLN A 96 0.00 1.63 -33.40
C GLN A 96 -0.41 2.91 -32.70
N THR A 97 0.56 3.77 -32.35
CA THR A 97 0.29 5.08 -31.76
C THR A 97 -0.60 5.94 -32.65
N VAL A 98 -0.29 6.04 -33.95
CA VAL A 98 -1.13 6.77 -34.92
C VAL A 98 -2.54 6.15 -35.01
N ALA A 99 -2.64 4.83 -35.07
CA ALA A 99 -3.93 4.14 -35.11
C ALA A 99 -4.78 4.42 -33.87
N TRP A 100 -4.20 4.41 -32.67
CA TRP A 100 -4.90 4.77 -31.43
C TRP A 100 -5.37 6.22 -31.45
N ILE A 101 -4.53 7.16 -31.87
CA ILE A 101 -4.90 8.58 -31.98
C ILE A 101 -6.09 8.73 -32.92
N VAL A 102 -6.03 8.14 -34.12
CA VAL A 102 -7.12 8.20 -35.10
C VAL A 102 -8.39 7.54 -34.57
N ALA A 103 -8.28 6.39 -33.91
CA ALA A 103 -9.43 5.69 -33.32
C ALA A 103 -10.10 6.51 -32.22
N VAL A 104 -9.33 7.14 -31.32
CA VAL A 104 -9.86 8.05 -30.29
C VAL A 104 -10.54 9.25 -30.95
N LEU A 105 -9.91 9.87 -31.95
CA LEU A 105 -10.49 11.02 -32.66
C LEU A 105 -11.82 10.68 -33.34
N PHE A 106 -11.92 9.53 -34.02
CA PHE A 106 -13.18 9.10 -34.65
C PHE A 106 -14.25 8.72 -33.63
N ALA A 107 -13.88 8.03 -32.55
CA ALA A 107 -14.84 7.66 -31.51
C ALA A 107 -15.39 8.89 -30.78
N VAL A 108 -14.52 9.81 -30.36
CA VAL A 108 -14.91 11.08 -29.72
C VAL A 108 -15.65 11.97 -30.70
N GLY A 109 -15.20 12.05 -31.96
CA GLY A 109 -15.87 12.80 -33.02
C GLY A 109 -17.29 12.31 -33.28
N GLY A 110 -17.50 10.99 -33.36
CA GLY A 110 -18.82 10.39 -33.50
C GLY A 110 -19.75 10.70 -32.31
N LEU A 111 -19.25 10.57 -31.08
CA LEU A 111 -19.99 10.95 -29.88
C LEU A 111 -20.32 12.45 -29.84
N LEU A 112 -19.41 13.30 -30.30
CA LEU A 112 -19.61 14.75 -30.39
C LEU A 112 -20.69 15.10 -31.41
N LEU A 113 -20.64 14.51 -32.61
CA LEU A 113 -21.63 14.75 -33.68
C LEU A 113 -23.04 14.39 -33.20
N VAL A 114 -23.18 13.22 -32.58
CA VAL A 114 -24.44 12.75 -32.00
C VAL A 114 -24.92 13.65 -30.84
N ALA A 115 -24.00 14.19 -30.03
CA ALA A 115 -24.33 15.12 -28.96
C ALA A 115 -24.75 16.51 -29.48
N ILE A 116 -24.26 16.93 -30.65
CA ILE A 116 -24.57 18.23 -31.28
C ILE A 116 -25.95 18.18 -31.95
N GLU A 117 -26.30 17.08 -32.60
CA GLU A 117 -27.57 16.91 -33.33
C GLU A 117 -28.82 17.10 -32.43
N GLY A 118 -28.66 16.91 -31.11
CA GLY A 118 -29.72 17.12 -30.12
C GLY A 118 -29.77 18.51 -29.46
N ARG A 119 -29.02 19.52 -29.92
CA ARG A 119 -28.97 20.85 -29.27
C ARG A 119 -30.12 21.78 -29.71
N PRO A 120 -30.84 22.43 -28.78
CA PRO A 120 -31.51 23.69 -29.07
C PRO A 120 -30.47 24.76 -29.45
N ARG A 121 -30.84 25.69 -30.35
CA ARG A 121 -29.98 26.78 -30.88
C ARG A 121 -29.11 27.46 -29.79
N PRO A 122 -27.83 27.80 -30.08
CA PRO A 122 -26.91 28.32 -29.07
C PRO A 122 -27.36 29.70 -28.57
N ARG A 123 -27.44 29.85 -27.25
CA ARG A 123 -27.34 31.18 -26.60
C ARG A 123 -25.86 31.54 -26.47
N GLY A 124 -25.50 32.79 -26.74
CA GLY A 124 -24.11 33.24 -26.85
C GLY A 124 -23.23 32.88 -25.64
N THR A 125 -22.01 32.40 -25.90
CA THR A 125 -21.06 31.85 -24.92
C THR A 125 -20.76 32.80 -23.75
N ARG A 126 -20.68 34.11 -24.02
CA ARG A 126 -20.47 35.16 -23.01
C ARG A 126 -21.66 35.35 -22.07
N SER A 127 -22.89 35.19 -22.57
CA SER A 127 -24.11 35.24 -21.76
C SER A 127 -24.18 34.04 -20.82
N VAL A 128 -23.86 32.84 -21.33
CA VAL A 128 -23.81 31.61 -20.53
C VAL A 128 -22.79 31.73 -19.40
N LEU A 129 -21.54 32.13 -19.70
CA LEU A 129 -20.48 32.25 -18.70
C LEU A 129 -20.83 33.26 -17.58
N ARG A 130 -21.40 34.42 -17.94
CA ARG A 130 -21.89 35.40 -16.96
C ARG A 130 -23.03 34.86 -16.11
N THR A 131 -23.99 34.16 -16.72
CA THR A 131 -25.11 33.57 -15.98
C THR A 131 -24.67 32.44 -15.06
N THR A 132 -23.69 31.62 -15.47
CA THR A 132 -23.15 30.54 -14.64
C THR A 132 -22.32 31.07 -13.49
N VAL A 133 -21.51 32.12 -13.69
CA VAL A 133 -20.74 32.75 -12.61
C VAL A 133 -21.66 33.43 -11.60
N ARG A 134 -22.71 34.14 -12.06
CA ARG A 134 -23.72 34.73 -11.17
C ARG A 134 -24.48 33.65 -10.40
N ALA A 135 -24.99 32.63 -11.09
CA ALA A 135 -25.69 31.52 -10.45
C ALA A 135 -24.80 30.75 -9.46
N ALA A 136 -23.50 30.60 -9.74
CA ALA A 136 -22.55 29.98 -8.82
C ALA A 136 -22.30 30.86 -7.59
N ARG A 137 -22.20 32.18 -7.77
CA ARG A 137 -22.06 33.14 -6.67
C ARG A 137 -23.31 33.19 -5.79
N ASP A 138 -24.49 33.20 -6.39
CA ASP A 138 -25.78 33.20 -5.69
C ASP A 138 -26.03 31.86 -4.99
N ALA A 139 -25.41 30.78 -5.48
CA ALA A 139 -25.46 29.44 -4.90
C ALA A 139 -24.38 29.15 -3.86
N ALA A 140 -23.47 30.10 -3.59
CA ALA A 140 -22.36 29.92 -2.67
C ALA A 140 -22.90 29.70 -1.24
N HIS A 141 -22.39 28.64 -0.59
CA HIS A 141 -22.81 28.29 0.76
C HIS A 141 -21.57 28.14 1.67
N PRO A 142 -21.67 28.42 2.99
CA PRO A 142 -20.57 28.20 3.93
C PRO A 142 -20.01 26.76 3.91
N ALA A 143 -20.85 25.79 3.52
CA ALA A 143 -20.43 24.40 3.33
C ALA A 143 -19.36 24.24 2.24
N ASP A 144 -19.41 25.02 1.15
CA ASP A 144 -18.41 24.96 0.08
C ASP A 144 -17.05 25.44 0.59
N ALA A 145 -17.02 26.53 1.37
CA ALA A 145 -15.82 27.04 2.00
C ALA A 145 -15.25 26.06 3.02
N LEU A 146 -16.12 25.42 3.83
CA LEU A 146 -15.69 24.41 4.79
C LEU A 146 -15.07 23.19 4.10
N VAL A 147 -15.71 22.65 3.06
CA VAL A 147 -15.17 21.50 2.32
C VAL A 147 -13.84 21.87 1.66
N ALA A 148 -13.74 23.04 1.04
CA ALA A 148 -12.47 23.51 0.48
C ALA A 148 -11.36 23.61 1.55
N ALA A 149 -11.66 24.19 2.71
CA ALA A 149 -10.72 24.28 3.82
C ALA A 149 -10.30 22.89 4.33
N ILE A 150 -11.24 21.96 4.48
CA ILE A 150 -10.98 20.57 4.89
C ILE A 150 -10.08 19.88 3.86
N LEU A 151 -10.36 20.00 2.56
CA LEU A 151 -9.55 19.38 1.51
C LEU A 151 -8.13 19.95 1.46
N LEU A 152 -7.97 21.27 1.61
CA LEU A 152 -6.66 21.94 1.64
C LEU A 152 -5.86 21.58 2.88
N ALA A 153 -6.49 21.55 4.06
CA ALA A 153 -5.85 21.11 5.28
C ALA A 153 -5.44 19.63 5.16
N TRP A 154 -6.35 18.78 4.69
CA TRP A 154 -6.08 17.35 4.55
C TRP A 154 -5.02 17.04 3.51
N TRP A 155 -4.91 17.82 2.43
CA TRP A 155 -3.85 17.68 1.44
C TRP A 155 -2.44 17.72 2.07
N VAL A 156 -2.27 18.55 3.11
CA VAL A 156 -1.01 18.66 3.86
C VAL A 156 -0.91 17.62 4.98
N LEU A 157 -2.00 17.40 5.73
CA LEU A 157 -2.02 16.56 6.95
C LEU A 157 -2.13 15.06 6.68
N SER A 158 -2.65 14.66 5.52
CA SER A 158 -3.05 13.28 5.25
C SER A 158 -1.88 12.27 5.32
N PRO A 159 -2.03 11.17 6.08
CA PRO A 159 -1.06 10.06 6.09
C PRO A 159 -0.85 9.44 4.70
N ALA A 160 0.26 8.73 4.50
CA ALA A 160 0.49 7.99 3.27
C ALA A 160 -0.48 6.80 3.17
N PHE A 161 -1.03 6.54 1.98
CA PHE A 161 -1.70 5.27 1.75
C PHE A 161 -0.65 4.19 1.51
N PRO A 162 -0.89 2.94 1.93
CA PRO A 162 0.05 1.83 1.68
C PRO A 162 0.47 1.69 0.21
N ASP A 163 -0.40 2.07 -0.73
CA ASP A 163 -0.15 1.96 -2.18
C ASP A 163 0.43 3.23 -2.83
N ASP A 164 0.62 4.33 -2.09
CA ASP A 164 1.23 5.54 -2.66
C ASP A 164 2.67 5.25 -3.10
N GLY A 165 3.45 4.54 -2.28
CA GLY A 165 4.82 4.17 -2.64
C GLY A 165 4.91 3.12 -3.75
N TRP A 166 3.89 2.28 -3.93
CA TRP A 166 3.77 1.39 -5.09
C TRP A 166 3.68 2.20 -6.39
N VAL A 167 2.79 3.20 -6.42
CA VAL A 167 2.63 4.08 -7.58
C VAL A 167 3.91 4.90 -7.80
N MET A 168 4.47 5.54 -6.78
CA MET A 168 5.70 6.33 -6.91
C MET A 168 6.85 5.51 -7.49
N THR A 169 7.06 4.29 -7.00
CA THR A 169 8.13 3.40 -7.48
C THR A 169 7.89 2.97 -8.92
N ARG A 170 6.66 2.57 -9.26
CA ARG A 170 6.30 2.19 -10.63
C ARG A 170 6.60 3.32 -11.61
N GLN A 171 6.30 4.55 -11.21
CA GLN A 171 6.50 5.74 -12.02
C GLN A 171 7.99 6.07 -12.19
N SER A 172 8.76 6.04 -11.10
CA SER A 172 10.19 6.34 -11.15
C SER A 172 11.01 5.27 -11.87
N MET A 173 10.56 4.02 -11.84
CA MET A 173 11.25 2.88 -12.47
C MET A 173 10.76 2.58 -13.90
N PHE A 174 9.90 3.43 -14.48
CA PHE A 174 9.36 3.23 -15.82
C PHE A 174 10.45 3.05 -16.89
N GLU A 175 11.47 3.91 -16.88
CA GLU A 175 12.56 3.88 -17.88
C GLU A 175 13.39 2.61 -17.78
N SER A 176 13.76 2.19 -16.56
CA SER A 176 14.53 0.95 -16.38
C SER A 176 13.68 -0.27 -16.75
N ALA A 177 12.45 -0.35 -16.24
CA ALA A 177 11.58 -1.51 -16.41
C ALA A 177 11.03 -1.64 -17.85
N GLY A 178 11.11 -0.57 -18.64
CA GLY A 178 10.54 -0.50 -19.98
C GLY A 178 9.01 -0.44 -19.98
N GLY A 179 8.38 -0.03 -18.87
CA GLY A 179 6.92 0.01 -18.73
C GLY A 179 6.46 0.23 -17.29
N PHE A 180 5.15 0.43 -17.12
CA PHE A 180 4.51 0.57 -15.80
C PHE A 180 4.38 -0.80 -15.12
N SER A 181 5.47 -1.24 -14.52
CA SER A 181 5.62 -2.58 -13.95
C SER A 181 5.03 -2.73 -12.54
N ASN A 182 4.64 -3.96 -12.21
CA ASN A 182 4.47 -4.44 -10.84
C ASN A 182 5.86 -4.64 -10.19
N TYR A 183 6.59 -3.54 -9.97
CA TYR A 183 8.02 -3.59 -9.62
C TYR A 183 8.37 -4.51 -8.43
N TYR A 184 7.53 -4.59 -7.39
CA TYR A 184 7.80 -5.41 -6.20
C TYR A 184 7.21 -6.83 -6.24
N ASN A 185 6.29 -7.16 -7.15
CA ASN A 185 5.59 -8.47 -7.17
C ASN A 185 5.24 -8.93 -8.61
N SER A 186 4.51 -10.04 -8.75
CA SER A 186 4.01 -10.51 -10.06
C SER A 186 5.08 -10.56 -11.16
N LEU A 187 6.31 -10.93 -10.80
CA LEU A 187 7.50 -11.03 -11.66
C LEU A 187 7.86 -9.74 -12.41
N GLY A 188 7.41 -8.57 -11.94
CA GLY A 188 7.69 -7.30 -12.61
C GLY A 188 6.87 -7.08 -13.88
N THR A 189 5.76 -7.80 -14.07
CA THR A 189 4.89 -7.64 -15.25
C THR A 189 4.31 -6.24 -15.35
N ASN A 190 4.07 -5.75 -16.56
CA ASN A 190 3.31 -4.50 -16.74
C ASN A 190 1.87 -4.62 -16.24
N LEU A 191 1.32 -3.49 -15.81
CA LEU A 191 -0.09 -3.40 -15.50
C LEU A 191 -0.93 -3.58 -16.79
N PRO A 192 -1.87 -4.55 -16.81
CA PRO A 192 -2.72 -4.76 -17.98
C PRO A 192 -3.77 -3.66 -18.10
N LEU A 193 -4.01 -2.86 -17.06
CA LEU A 193 -4.96 -1.76 -17.02
C LEU A 193 -4.19 -0.47 -16.67
N SER A 194 -4.89 0.66 -16.61
CA SER A 194 -4.42 1.96 -16.11
C SER A 194 -3.40 2.72 -16.96
N TYR A 195 -2.91 2.18 -18.09
CA TYR A 195 -1.84 2.82 -18.88
C TYR A 195 -2.05 4.32 -19.15
N TRP A 196 -3.24 4.73 -19.57
CA TRP A 196 -3.56 6.14 -19.81
C TRP A 196 -3.47 7.01 -18.54
N LEU A 197 -3.86 6.44 -17.39
CA LEU A 197 -3.85 7.12 -16.09
C LEU A 197 -2.43 7.19 -15.53
N GLU A 198 -1.66 6.11 -15.64
CA GLU A 198 -0.27 6.05 -15.22
C GLU A 198 0.56 7.10 -15.99
N TRP A 199 0.30 7.30 -17.29
CA TRP A 199 0.93 8.40 -18.06
C TRP A 199 0.60 9.78 -17.54
N ALA A 200 -0.63 10.01 -17.06
CA ALA A 200 -1.01 11.28 -16.46
C ALA A 200 -0.25 11.55 -15.16
N GLN A 201 0.12 10.50 -14.42
CA GLN A 201 0.89 10.58 -13.17
C GLN A 201 2.41 10.67 -13.44
N HIS A 202 2.88 10.05 -14.51
CA HIS A 202 4.28 9.99 -14.89
C HIS A 202 4.93 11.36 -15.05
N TRP A 203 4.24 12.27 -15.75
CA TRP A 203 4.77 13.62 -15.98
C TRP A 203 5.01 14.40 -14.67
N LEU A 204 4.14 14.21 -13.68
CA LEU A 204 4.28 14.88 -12.39
C LEU A 204 5.39 14.26 -11.52
N THR A 205 5.53 12.94 -11.56
CA THR A 205 6.59 12.20 -10.84
C THR A 205 7.98 12.42 -11.41
N GLN A 206 8.11 12.74 -12.70
CA GLN A 206 9.37 13.21 -13.27
C GLN A 206 9.80 14.58 -12.75
N SER A 207 8.86 15.41 -12.29
CA SER A 207 9.13 16.78 -11.85
C SER A 207 9.42 16.91 -10.35
N SER A 208 8.90 15.99 -9.52
CA SER A 208 9.02 16.06 -8.06
C SER A 208 8.87 14.68 -7.43
N SER A 209 9.63 14.42 -6.37
CA SER A 209 9.48 13.24 -5.50
C SER A 209 8.65 13.52 -4.24
N ALA A 210 8.22 14.77 -4.01
CA ALA A 210 7.48 15.16 -2.82
C ALA A 210 6.01 14.71 -2.90
N LEU A 211 5.57 13.85 -1.97
CA LEU A 211 4.22 13.28 -1.95
C LEU A 211 3.10 14.35 -1.99
N VAL A 212 3.27 15.47 -1.28
CA VAL A 212 2.32 16.59 -1.29
C VAL A 212 2.10 17.14 -2.71
N VAL A 213 3.16 17.28 -3.51
CA VAL A 213 3.06 17.75 -4.91
C VAL A 213 2.38 16.68 -5.77
N LEU A 214 2.78 15.42 -5.59
CA LEU A 214 2.20 14.30 -6.34
C LEU A 214 0.70 14.10 -6.08
N ARG A 215 0.19 14.57 -4.94
CA ARG A 215 -1.24 14.51 -4.56
C ARG A 215 -2.09 15.67 -5.09
N ILE A 216 -1.51 16.67 -5.77
CA ILE A 216 -2.29 17.78 -6.36
C ILE A 216 -3.40 17.27 -7.31
N PRO A 217 -3.16 16.30 -8.22
CA PRO A 217 -4.22 15.74 -9.04
C PRO A 217 -5.37 15.11 -8.23
N ALA A 218 -5.06 14.46 -7.10
CA ALA A 218 -6.07 13.90 -6.21
C ALA A 218 -6.91 15.01 -5.56
N LEU A 219 -6.27 16.08 -5.08
CA LEU A 219 -6.96 17.27 -4.56
C LEU A 219 -7.90 17.89 -5.61
N LEU A 220 -7.44 18.05 -6.85
CA LEU A 220 -8.26 18.56 -7.95
C LEU A 220 -9.43 17.63 -8.28
N CYS A 221 -9.21 16.32 -8.25
CA CYS A 221 -10.27 15.33 -8.41
C CYS A 221 -11.32 15.48 -7.31
N LEU A 222 -10.92 15.56 -6.04
CA LEU A 222 -11.87 15.74 -4.94
C LEU A 222 -12.63 17.06 -5.04
N ALA A 223 -11.97 18.16 -5.42
CA ALA A 223 -12.66 19.43 -5.67
C ALA A 223 -13.69 19.31 -6.81
N ALA A 224 -13.33 18.65 -7.91
CA ALA A 224 -14.26 18.40 -9.03
C ALA A 224 -15.43 17.49 -8.61
N ALA A 225 -15.16 16.44 -7.83
CA ALA A 225 -16.19 15.56 -7.27
C ALA A 225 -17.16 16.33 -6.37
N TRP A 226 -16.66 17.23 -5.50
CA TRP A 226 -17.50 18.10 -4.68
C TRP A 226 -18.44 18.96 -5.52
N LEU A 227 -17.91 19.64 -6.55
CA LEU A 227 -18.71 20.47 -7.45
C LEU A 227 -19.79 19.67 -8.18
N LEU A 228 -19.46 18.45 -8.62
CA LEU A 228 -20.43 17.54 -9.24
C LEU A 228 -21.50 17.08 -8.24
N CYS A 229 -21.11 16.72 -7.02
CA CYS A 229 -22.01 16.36 -5.93
C CYS A 229 -22.99 17.50 -5.60
N ARG A 230 -22.49 18.72 -5.44
CA ARG A 230 -23.30 19.93 -5.20
C ARG A 230 -24.21 20.24 -6.39
N TRP A 231 -23.72 20.04 -7.61
CA TRP A 231 -24.53 20.21 -8.81
C TRP A 231 -25.67 19.19 -8.87
N VAL A 232 -25.38 17.91 -8.64
CA VAL A 232 -26.36 16.82 -8.62
C VAL A 232 -27.42 17.06 -7.55
N LEU A 233 -26.99 17.34 -6.31
CA LEU A 233 -27.92 17.51 -5.18
C LEU A 233 -28.92 18.63 -5.46
N ALA A 234 -28.47 19.80 -5.92
CA ALA A 234 -29.39 20.91 -6.18
C ALA A 234 -30.43 20.60 -7.27
N ARG A 235 -30.07 19.83 -8.29
CA ARG A 235 -31.03 19.42 -9.35
C ARG A 235 -32.05 18.42 -8.81
N VAL A 236 -31.60 17.46 -8.01
CA VAL A 236 -32.48 16.49 -7.35
C VAL A 236 -33.43 17.21 -6.39
N LEU A 237 -32.92 18.09 -5.52
CA LEU A 237 -33.73 18.84 -4.55
C LEU A 237 -34.75 19.76 -5.22
N ALA A 238 -34.33 20.55 -6.20
CA ALA A 238 -35.23 21.46 -6.93
C ALA A 238 -36.42 20.73 -7.60
N SER A 239 -36.21 19.48 -8.03
CA SER A 239 -37.26 18.69 -8.69
C SER A 239 -38.23 18.00 -7.73
N SER A 240 -37.85 17.80 -6.46
CA SER A 240 -38.51 16.82 -5.58
C SER A 240 -38.92 17.36 -4.21
N VAL A 241 -38.13 18.28 -3.62
CA VAL A 241 -38.29 18.68 -2.21
C VAL A 241 -38.23 20.21 -2.00
N GLY A 242 -37.46 20.94 -2.82
CA GLY A 242 -37.13 22.35 -2.60
C GLY A 242 -35.77 22.52 -1.90
N ASP A 243 -35.38 23.76 -1.58
CA ASP A 243 -34.10 24.06 -0.93
C ASP A 243 -34.03 23.49 0.50
N ASP A 244 -32.92 22.79 0.81
CA ASP A 244 -32.70 22.18 2.12
C ASP A 244 -31.23 22.29 2.56
N HIS A 245 -30.96 23.25 3.46
CA HIS A 245 -29.62 23.49 3.98
C HIS A 245 -29.07 22.31 4.80
N ILE A 246 -29.92 21.51 5.46
CA ILE A 246 -29.47 20.37 6.25
C ILE A 246 -29.04 19.23 5.34
N ALA A 247 -29.74 19.02 4.22
CA ALA A 247 -29.30 18.08 3.20
C ALA A 247 -27.93 18.49 2.62
N LEU A 248 -27.66 19.79 2.46
CA LEU A 248 -26.35 20.27 2.04
C LEU A 248 -25.26 20.06 3.10
N TRP A 249 -25.57 20.27 4.39
CA TRP A 249 -24.64 19.93 5.47
C TRP A 249 -24.38 18.43 5.60
N ALA A 250 -25.39 17.59 5.37
CA ALA A 250 -25.23 16.15 5.28
C ALA A 250 -24.35 15.76 4.08
N LEU A 251 -24.50 16.42 2.93
CA LEU A 251 -23.62 16.25 1.77
C LEU A 251 -22.17 16.59 2.14
N ALA A 252 -21.93 17.78 2.72
CA ALA A 252 -20.60 18.24 3.10
C ALA A 252 -19.94 17.28 4.10
N SER A 253 -20.70 16.83 5.10
CA SER A 253 -20.23 15.92 6.14
C SER A 253 -19.87 14.53 5.58
N ALA A 254 -20.78 13.92 4.81
CA ALA A 254 -20.53 12.61 4.21
C ALA A 254 -19.42 12.66 3.14
N PHE A 255 -19.33 13.76 2.39
CA PHE A 255 -18.24 13.99 1.44
C PHE A 255 -16.90 14.15 2.15
N ALA A 256 -16.82 14.93 3.23
CA ALA A 256 -15.61 15.11 4.01
C ALA A 256 -15.11 13.76 4.57
N VAL A 257 -15.99 12.97 5.20
CA VAL A 257 -15.64 11.64 5.71
C VAL A 257 -15.11 10.74 4.58
N GLY A 258 -15.80 10.67 3.45
CA GLY A 258 -15.36 9.86 2.30
C GLY A 258 -14.04 10.34 1.69
N ALA A 259 -13.87 11.65 1.52
CA ALA A 259 -12.67 12.26 0.96
C ALA A 259 -11.44 12.04 1.86
N LEU A 260 -11.59 12.20 3.18
CA LEU A 260 -10.52 11.97 4.14
C LEU A 260 -10.14 10.49 4.24
N SER A 261 -11.14 9.61 4.15
CA SER A 261 -10.97 8.15 4.26
C SER A 261 -10.25 7.52 3.06
N TRP A 262 -10.51 8.03 1.85
CA TRP A 262 -10.19 7.32 0.60
C TRP A 262 -9.57 8.19 -0.50
N GLY A 263 -9.67 9.52 -0.39
CA GLY A 263 -9.54 10.41 -1.54
C GLY A 263 -8.15 11.01 -1.78
N MET A 264 -7.31 11.08 -0.74
CA MET A 264 -6.02 11.78 -0.80
C MET A 264 -4.87 10.79 -1.01
N THR A 265 -4.78 10.23 -2.21
CA THR A 265 -3.86 9.14 -2.57
C THR A 265 -3.48 9.22 -4.05
N LEU A 266 -2.37 8.60 -4.42
CA LEU A 266 -1.94 8.41 -5.81
C LEU A 266 -2.62 7.22 -6.49
N ARG A 267 -3.41 6.43 -5.75
CA ARG A 267 -4.16 5.33 -6.34
C ARG A 267 -5.24 5.86 -7.33
N PRO A 268 -5.81 5.00 -8.20
CA PRO A 268 -6.80 5.42 -9.19
C PRO A 268 -8.15 5.88 -8.64
N GLU A 269 -8.51 5.55 -7.40
CA GLU A 269 -9.86 5.75 -6.87
C GLU A 269 -10.36 7.21 -6.89
N PRO A 270 -9.56 8.26 -6.60
CA PRO A 270 -10.01 9.65 -6.68
C PRO A 270 -10.43 10.06 -8.10
N VAL A 271 -9.70 9.59 -9.13
CA VAL A 271 -10.05 9.82 -10.53
C VAL A 271 -11.34 9.08 -10.87
N VAL A 272 -11.43 7.81 -10.51
CA VAL A 272 -12.65 7.00 -10.74
C VAL A 272 -13.85 7.62 -10.02
N ALA A 273 -13.70 8.14 -8.81
CA ALA A 273 -14.79 8.79 -8.07
C ALA A 273 -15.37 10.01 -8.81
N VAL A 274 -14.52 10.83 -9.44
CA VAL A 274 -14.96 11.96 -10.28
C VAL A 274 -15.70 11.47 -11.53
N LEU A 275 -15.17 10.44 -12.19
CA LEU A 275 -15.81 9.86 -13.38
C LEU A 275 -17.19 9.29 -13.04
N VAL A 276 -17.29 8.57 -11.91
CA VAL A 276 -18.53 8.03 -11.37
C VAL A 276 -19.52 9.16 -11.01
N ALA A 277 -19.06 10.23 -10.37
CA ALA A 277 -19.88 11.42 -10.09
C ALA A 277 -20.38 12.09 -11.38
N GLY A 278 -19.54 12.16 -12.41
CA GLY A 278 -19.89 12.67 -13.72
C GLY A 278 -20.95 11.81 -14.42
N VAL A 279 -20.86 10.48 -14.33
CA VAL A 279 -21.88 9.57 -14.85
C VAL A 279 -23.20 9.73 -14.09
N LEU A 280 -23.17 9.88 -12.76
CA LEU A 280 -24.37 10.20 -11.98
C LEU A 280 -24.98 11.53 -12.42
N ALA A 281 -24.17 12.56 -12.65
CA ALA A 281 -24.63 13.86 -13.14
C ALA A 281 -25.29 13.75 -14.53
N CYS A 282 -24.71 12.94 -15.41
CA CYS A 282 -25.29 12.64 -16.73
C CYS A 282 -26.61 11.87 -16.61
N ALA A 283 -26.71 10.89 -15.72
CA ALA A 283 -27.94 10.14 -15.46
C ALA A 283 -29.05 11.06 -14.94
N VAL A 284 -28.74 11.99 -14.03
CA VAL A 284 -29.68 13.01 -13.55
C VAL A 284 -30.17 13.89 -14.70
N ARG A 285 -29.25 14.44 -15.51
CA ARG A 285 -29.63 15.24 -16.70
C ARG A 285 -30.50 14.46 -17.67
N PHE A 286 -30.18 13.20 -17.89
CA PHE A 286 -30.94 12.33 -18.78
C PHE A 286 -32.35 12.10 -18.25
N VAL A 287 -32.52 11.82 -16.96
CA VAL A 287 -33.84 11.62 -16.36
C VAL A 287 -34.69 12.89 -16.46
N GLU A 288 -34.09 14.07 -16.31
CA GLU A 288 -34.77 15.37 -16.41
C GLU A 288 -35.17 15.75 -17.85
N ARG A 289 -34.33 15.47 -18.85
CA ARG A 289 -34.48 16.06 -20.19
C ARG A 289 -34.56 15.06 -21.34
N GLU A 290 -34.17 13.81 -21.14
CA GLU A 290 -34.17 12.76 -22.16
C GLU A 290 -33.39 13.14 -23.44
N THR A 291 -32.35 13.98 -23.28
CA THR A 291 -31.45 14.41 -24.36
C THR A 291 -30.32 13.43 -24.59
N VAL A 292 -29.73 13.46 -25.79
CA VAL A 292 -28.65 12.58 -26.22
C VAL A 292 -27.31 12.89 -25.53
N ALA A 293 -26.96 14.17 -25.41
CA ALA A 293 -25.63 14.59 -24.95
C ALA A 293 -25.18 14.02 -23.59
N PRO A 294 -26.02 13.96 -22.53
CA PRO A 294 -25.63 13.31 -21.27
C PRO A 294 -25.24 11.84 -21.43
N ILE A 295 -25.91 11.09 -22.32
CA ILE A 295 -25.58 9.67 -22.55
C ILE A 295 -24.23 9.56 -23.25
N ALA A 296 -24.00 10.37 -24.29
CA ALA A 296 -22.72 10.38 -25.00
C ALA A 296 -21.55 10.72 -24.06
N ILE A 297 -21.71 11.71 -23.19
CA ILE A 297 -20.70 12.06 -22.17
C ILE A 297 -20.52 10.92 -21.17
N ALA A 298 -21.60 10.32 -20.66
CA ALA A 298 -21.51 9.18 -19.74
C ALA A 298 -20.71 8.02 -20.33
N VAL A 299 -20.88 7.73 -21.63
CA VAL A 299 -20.12 6.70 -22.34
C VAL A 299 -18.62 7.02 -22.38
N VAL A 300 -18.23 8.27 -22.62
CA VAL A 300 -16.81 8.69 -22.53
C VAL A 300 -16.26 8.47 -21.12
N LEU A 301 -17.01 8.88 -20.09
CA LEU A 301 -16.58 8.74 -18.70
C LEU A 301 -16.43 7.26 -18.28
N VAL A 302 -17.34 6.39 -18.71
CA VAL A 302 -17.24 4.93 -18.49
C VAL A 302 -16.04 4.35 -19.23
N ALA A 303 -15.81 4.79 -20.48
CA ALA A 303 -14.68 4.34 -21.29
C ALA A 303 -13.31 4.75 -20.72
N LEU A 304 -13.25 5.80 -19.90
CA LEU A 304 -12.06 6.17 -19.13
C LEU A 304 -11.98 5.39 -17.80
N ALA A 305 -13.10 5.25 -17.09
CA ALA A 305 -13.14 4.66 -15.75
C ALA A 305 -12.80 3.17 -15.75
N VAL A 306 -13.41 2.38 -16.65
CA VAL A 306 -13.25 0.92 -16.66
C VAL A 306 -11.80 0.50 -16.96
N PRO A 307 -11.10 1.09 -17.94
CA PRO A 307 -9.70 0.79 -18.17
C PRO A 307 -8.75 1.36 -17.12
N ALA A 308 -9.16 2.37 -16.35
CA ALA A 308 -8.30 2.96 -15.31
C ALA A 308 -8.03 1.99 -14.16
N HIS A 309 -9.02 1.20 -13.75
CA HIS A 309 -8.91 0.28 -12.63
C HIS A 309 -10.07 -0.74 -12.64
N PRO A 310 -9.92 -1.98 -12.14
CA PRO A 310 -11.04 -2.93 -12.07
C PRO A 310 -12.29 -2.42 -11.33
N SER A 311 -12.11 -1.61 -10.28
CA SER A 311 -13.25 -0.97 -9.58
C SER A 311 -13.92 0.13 -10.40
N GLY A 312 -13.35 0.56 -11.51
CA GLY A 312 -13.96 1.48 -12.48
C GLY A 312 -15.28 0.98 -13.07
N ILE A 313 -15.56 -0.33 -12.97
CA ILE A 313 -16.86 -0.92 -13.33
C ILE A 313 -18.03 -0.25 -12.61
N VAL A 314 -17.84 0.28 -11.39
CA VAL A 314 -18.93 0.94 -10.65
C VAL A 314 -19.47 2.20 -11.34
N SER A 315 -18.72 2.77 -12.30
CA SER A 315 -19.16 3.91 -13.11
C SER A 315 -20.43 3.65 -13.89
N ILE A 316 -20.76 2.38 -14.21
CA ILE A 316 -22.00 2.03 -14.91
C ILE A 316 -23.23 2.02 -13.98
N ALA A 317 -23.05 2.07 -12.66
CA ALA A 317 -24.15 1.90 -11.70
C ALA A 317 -25.31 2.90 -11.91
N PRO A 318 -25.07 4.22 -12.10
CA PRO A 318 -26.16 5.16 -12.37
C PRO A 318 -26.92 4.83 -13.68
N LEU A 319 -26.22 4.32 -14.70
CA LEU A 319 -26.81 3.94 -15.99
C LEU A 319 -27.69 2.70 -15.87
N LEU A 320 -27.28 1.70 -15.09
CA LEU A 320 -28.09 0.51 -14.80
C LEU A 320 -29.40 0.89 -14.09
N VAL A 321 -29.34 1.81 -13.13
CA VAL A 321 -30.53 2.28 -12.40
C VAL A 321 -31.53 2.99 -13.32
N VAL A 322 -31.04 3.82 -14.25
CA VAL A 322 -31.92 4.47 -15.26
C VAL A 322 -32.20 3.59 -16.48
N GLY A 323 -31.69 2.36 -16.50
CA GLY A 323 -31.74 1.41 -17.62
C GLY A 323 -33.12 1.26 -18.25
N PRO A 324 -34.21 1.03 -17.50
CA PRO A 324 -35.56 0.92 -18.08
C PRO A 324 -36.01 2.19 -18.84
N LYS A 325 -35.60 3.37 -18.39
CA LYS A 325 -35.87 4.64 -19.07
C LYS A 325 -34.95 4.80 -20.29
N LEU A 326 -33.69 4.42 -20.17
CA LEU A 326 -32.71 4.44 -21.26
C LEU A 326 -33.09 3.49 -22.41
N VAL A 327 -33.58 2.29 -22.12
CA VAL A 327 -34.03 1.31 -23.13
C VAL A 327 -35.24 1.84 -23.90
N ARG A 328 -36.23 2.43 -23.21
CA ARG A 328 -37.39 3.04 -23.89
C ARG A 328 -36.98 4.19 -24.80
N TRP A 329 -36.05 5.02 -24.33
CA TRP A 329 -35.46 6.11 -25.11
C TRP A 329 -34.66 5.60 -26.32
N ALA A 330 -33.92 4.51 -26.16
CA ALA A 330 -33.08 3.95 -27.22
C ALA A 330 -33.93 3.31 -28.33
N ARG A 331 -35.05 2.67 -27.98
CA ARG A 331 -35.98 2.06 -28.95
C ARG A 331 -36.59 3.06 -29.92
N SER A 332 -36.79 4.32 -29.50
CA SER A 332 -37.27 5.38 -30.41
C SER A 332 -36.15 6.08 -31.17
N ARG A 333 -34.88 5.77 -30.90
CA ARG A 333 -33.68 6.44 -31.45
C ARG A 333 -32.59 5.43 -31.80
N VAL A 334 -32.95 4.42 -32.58
CA VAL A 334 -32.09 3.25 -32.83
C VAL A 334 -30.75 3.63 -33.47
N SER A 335 -30.74 4.49 -34.49
CA SER A 335 -29.51 4.94 -35.18
C SER A 335 -28.55 5.69 -34.25
N VAL A 336 -29.08 6.64 -33.48
CA VAL A 336 -28.35 7.38 -32.44
C VAL A 336 -27.77 6.45 -31.39
N SER A 337 -28.59 5.51 -30.90
CA SER A 337 -28.17 4.55 -29.86
C SER A 337 -27.10 3.59 -30.38
N ALA A 338 -27.24 3.10 -31.61
CA ALA A 338 -26.27 2.24 -32.27
C ALA A 338 -24.93 2.97 -32.46
N THR A 339 -24.97 4.24 -32.86
CA THR A 339 -23.77 5.06 -33.01
C THR A 339 -23.06 5.22 -31.66
N ILE A 340 -23.79 5.64 -30.61
CA ILE A 340 -23.23 5.79 -29.25
C ILE A 340 -22.60 4.49 -28.75
N LEU A 341 -23.29 3.35 -28.96
CA LEU A 341 -22.78 2.05 -28.54
C LEU A 341 -21.51 1.68 -29.31
N ALA A 342 -21.52 1.80 -30.64
CA ALA A 342 -20.38 1.46 -31.49
C ALA A 342 -19.15 2.32 -31.16
N THR A 343 -19.31 3.66 -31.12
CA THR A 343 -18.22 4.58 -30.80
C THR A 343 -17.78 4.44 -29.33
N GLY A 344 -18.71 4.16 -28.43
CA GLY A 344 -18.42 3.93 -27.02
C GLY A 344 -17.58 2.68 -26.77
N VAL A 345 -17.94 1.56 -27.41
CA VAL A 345 -17.17 0.32 -27.35
C VAL A 345 -15.81 0.52 -28.01
N ALA A 346 -15.75 1.18 -29.18
CA ALA A 346 -14.49 1.48 -29.84
C ALA A 346 -13.56 2.32 -28.95
N LEU A 347 -14.09 3.35 -28.27
CA LEU A 347 -13.33 4.17 -27.33
C LEU A 347 -12.84 3.34 -26.13
N LEU A 348 -13.72 2.57 -25.50
CA LEU A 348 -13.37 1.71 -24.35
C LEU A 348 -12.26 0.73 -24.71
N VAL A 349 -12.38 0.05 -25.85
CA VAL A 349 -11.37 -0.91 -26.32
C VAL A 349 -10.05 -0.19 -26.61
N THR A 350 -10.10 0.95 -27.31
CA THR A 350 -8.89 1.73 -27.64
C THR A 350 -8.16 2.20 -26.39
N VAL A 351 -8.88 2.74 -25.41
CA VAL A 351 -8.30 3.18 -24.12
C VAL A 351 -7.80 1.98 -23.31
N ALA A 352 -8.44 0.81 -23.42
CA ALA A 352 -7.97 -0.40 -22.74
C ALA A 352 -6.68 -0.97 -23.35
N VAL A 353 -6.48 -0.89 -24.67
CA VAL A 353 -5.29 -1.47 -25.32
C VAL A 353 -4.16 -0.48 -25.50
N VAL A 354 -4.35 0.81 -25.19
CA VAL A 354 -3.29 1.82 -25.35
C VAL A 354 -2.03 1.40 -24.59
N GLY A 355 -0.87 1.52 -25.24
CA GLY A 355 0.42 1.12 -24.66
C GLY A 355 0.73 -0.37 -24.68
N SER A 356 -0.13 -1.21 -25.25
CA SER A 356 0.08 -2.66 -25.36
C SER A 356 -0.62 -3.23 -26.59
N ASP A 357 -0.40 -4.50 -26.91
CA ASP A 357 -1.29 -5.26 -27.79
C ASP A 357 -2.08 -6.30 -26.99
N LEU A 358 -2.97 -7.02 -27.69
CA LEU A 358 -3.83 -8.01 -27.04
C LEU A 358 -3.03 -9.20 -26.49
N GLU A 359 -1.94 -9.60 -27.15
CA GLU A 359 -1.09 -10.71 -26.72
C GLU A 359 -0.32 -10.35 -25.46
N GLN A 360 0.36 -9.21 -25.46
CA GLN A 360 1.06 -8.67 -24.29
C GLN A 360 0.11 -8.52 -23.10
N ARG A 361 -1.04 -7.87 -23.30
CA ARG A 361 -2.03 -7.68 -22.24
C ARG A 361 -2.57 -9.00 -21.70
N SER A 362 -2.79 -9.99 -22.57
CA SER A 362 -3.24 -11.33 -22.16
C SER A 362 -2.18 -12.06 -21.32
N SER A 363 -0.90 -11.91 -21.71
CA SER A 363 0.25 -12.46 -21.01
C SER A 363 0.44 -11.80 -19.64
N ASP A 364 0.39 -10.47 -19.57
CA ASP A 364 0.50 -9.72 -18.31
C ASP A 364 -0.64 -10.11 -17.35
N ALA A 365 -1.87 -10.16 -17.85
CA ALA A 365 -3.02 -10.58 -17.06
C ALA A 365 -2.94 -12.06 -16.60
N ALA A 366 -2.40 -12.95 -17.44
CA ALA A 366 -2.18 -14.35 -17.06
C ALA A 366 -1.11 -14.48 -15.97
N THR A 367 -0.04 -13.70 -16.06
CA THR A 367 1.05 -13.70 -15.07
C THR A 367 0.56 -13.14 -13.73
N ILE A 368 -0.20 -12.04 -13.73
CA ILE A 368 -0.83 -11.51 -12.51
C ILE A 368 -1.82 -12.52 -11.92
N ARG A 369 -2.57 -13.27 -12.72
CA ARG A 369 -3.45 -14.32 -12.19
C ARG A 369 -2.70 -15.52 -11.62
N ALA A 370 -1.55 -15.86 -12.18
CA ALA A 370 -0.76 -17.00 -11.74
C ALA A 370 0.08 -16.68 -10.50
N TYR A 371 0.55 -15.44 -10.39
CA TYR A 371 1.59 -15.04 -9.43
C TYR A 371 1.20 -13.85 -8.56
N GLY A 372 0.14 -13.11 -8.87
CA GLY A 372 -0.26 -11.93 -8.09
C GLY A 372 -0.99 -12.29 -6.80
N ASP A 373 -0.86 -11.42 -5.80
CA ASP A 373 -1.40 -11.64 -4.44
C ASP A 373 -2.93 -11.44 -4.32
N ALA A 374 -3.59 -11.01 -5.39
CA ALA A 374 -4.98 -10.53 -5.35
C ALA A 374 -5.88 -11.16 -6.42
N THR A 375 -5.98 -12.49 -6.41
CA THR A 375 -6.93 -13.27 -7.22
C THR A 375 -8.09 -13.79 -6.38
N ALA A 376 -8.93 -12.88 -5.89
CA ALA A 376 -10.12 -13.23 -5.14
C ALA A 376 -11.31 -13.53 -6.06
N SER A 377 -12.18 -14.43 -5.63
CA SER A 377 -13.43 -14.74 -6.30
C SER A 377 -14.56 -13.80 -5.85
N TRP A 378 -15.73 -13.93 -6.48
CA TRP A 378 -16.93 -13.19 -6.06
C TRP A 378 -17.43 -13.60 -4.66
N GLN A 379 -17.12 -14.82 -4.22
CA GLN A 379 -17.52 -15.36 -2.90
C GLN A 379 -16.74 -14.70 -1.76
N ASP A 380 -15.56 -14.17 -2.07
CA ASP A 380 -14.64 -13.59 -1.09
C ASP A 380 -14.96 -12.13 -0.74
N GLU A 381 -16.10 -11.59 -1.20
CA GLU A 381 -16.45 -10.18 -0.95
C GLU A 381 -16.49 -9.84 0.54
N VAL A 382 -16.83 -10.79 1.42
CA VAL A 382 -16.80 -10.61 2.88
C VAL A 382 -15.42 -10.18 3.37
N ALA A 383 -14.34 -10.62 2.72
CA ALA A 383 -12.97 -10.22 3.07
C ALA A 383 -12.79 -8.69 3.04
N ARG A 384 -13.47 -7.98 2.12
CA ARG A 384 -13.42 -6.52 2.04
C ARG A 384 -13.87 -5.84 3.32
N TYR A 385 -14.90 -6.38 3.94
CA TYR A 385 -15.47 -5.85 5.18
C TYR A 385 -14.67 -6.32 6.39
N ASN A 386 -14.13 -7.54 6.37
CA ASN A 386 -13.25 -8.04 7.42
C ASN A 386 -11.97 -7.21 7.54
N PHE A 387 -11.42 -6.71 6.42
CA PHE A 387 -10.29 -5.78 6.48
C PHE A 387 -10.60 -4.54 7.32
N LEU A 388 -11.84 -4.04 7.34
CA LEU A 388 -12.20 -2.89 8.19
C LEU A 388 -12.08 -3.17 9.69
N LEU A 389 -11.95 -4.43 10.11
CA LEU A 389 -11.81 -4.81 11.52
C LEU A 389 -10.36 -4.87 11.97
N VAL A 390 -9.40 -4.96 11.04
CA VAL A 390 -7.97 -5.14 11.33
C VAL A 390 -7.14 -3.90 10.97
N PRO A 391 -6.11 -3.55 11.79
CA PRO A 391 -5.13 -2.53 11.41
C PRO A 391 -4.33 -2.96 10.18
N PRO A 392 -3.82 -2.01 9.36
CA PRO A 392 -4.10 -0.56 9.39
C PRO A 392 -5.34 -0.16 8.55
N TYR A 393 -6.14 -1.13 8.09
CA TYR A 393 -7.20 -0.90 7.11
C TYR A 393 -8.44 -0.24 7.71
N GLY A 394 -8.73 -0.52 8.98
CA GLY A 394 -9.97 -0.20 9.68
C GLY A 394 -10.10 1.12 10.43
N THR A 395 -9.43 2.20 9.99
CA THR A 395 -9.48 3.50 10.70
C THR A 395 -10.93 3.99 10.93
N PRO A 396 -11.20 4.78 11.99
CA PRO A 396 -12.55 5.27 12.30
C PRO A 396 -13.27 5.94 11.13
N LEU A 397 -12.60 6.85 10.41
CA LEU A 397 -13.18 7.55 9.27
C LEU A 397 -13.60 6.59 8.16
N ARG A 398 -12.79 5.57 7.87
CA ARG A 398 -13.10 4.54 6.86
C ARG A 398 -14.34 3.73 7.25
N ARG A 399 -14.46 3.34 8.53
CA ARG A 399 -15.65 2.64 9.05
C ARG A 399 -16.88 3.53 8.98
N GLU A 400 -16.75 4.80 9.36
CA GLU A 400 -17.86 5.76 9.28
C GLU A 400 -18.31 5.97 7.84
N SER A 401 -17.37 6.10 6.89
CA SER A 401 -17.67 6.20 5.47
C SER A 401 -18.53 5.01 4.99
N VAL A 402 -18.17 3.79 5.39
CA VAL A 402 -18.92 2.57 5.02
C VAL A 402 -20.24 2.48 5.78
N ALA A 403 -20.28 2.91 7.04
CA ALA A 403 -21.50 2.95 7.84
C ALA A 403 -22.53 3.92 7.23
N LEU A 404 -22.11 5.11 6.77
CA LEU A 404 -22.96 6.07 6.07
C LEU A 404 -23.49 5.51 4.74
N MET A 405 -22.66 4.75 4.00
CA MET A 405 -23.13 4.03 2.81
C MET A 405 -24.20 2.99 3.17
N GLY A 406 -23.95 2.20 4.22
CA GLY A 406 -24.88 1.20 4.74
C GLY A 406 -26.20 1.82 5.20
N LEU A 407 -26.16 2.95 5.89
CA LEU A 407 -27.35 3.70 6.31
C LEU A 407 -28.16 4.17 5.08
N ALA A 408 -27.51 4.73 4.06
CA ALA A 408 -28.20 5.16 2.84
C ALA A 408 -28.88 4.00 2.10
N VAL A 409 -28.23 2.84 2.02
CA VAL A 409 -28.79 1.62 1.42
C VAL A 409 -29.92 1.06 2.29
N LEU A 410 -29.76 1.02 3.61
CA LEU A 410 -30.80 0.59 4.54
C LEU A 410 -32.04 1.48 4.43
N ALA A 411 -31.87 2.80 4.34
CA ALA A 411 -32.96 3.74 4.07
C ALA A 411 -33.64 3.50 2.73
N LEU A 412 -32.94 3.01 1.70
CA LEU A 412 -33.53 2.62 0.44
C LEU A 412 -34.38 1.34 0.58
N LEU A 413 -33.88 0.35 1.31
CA LEU A 413 -34.52 -0.98 1.47
C LEU A 413 -35.75 -0.94 2.39
N LEU A 414 -35.72 -0.15 3.46
CA LEU A 414 -36.83 -0.04 4.42
C LEU A 414 -38.05 0.76 3.88
N ARG A 415 -38.01 1.19 2.61
CA ARG A 415 -39.11 1.94 1.99
C ARG A 415 -40.24 1.01 1.56
N THR A 416 -41.38 1.17 2.21
CA THR A 416 -42.62 0.44 1.88
C THR A 416 -43.26 0.88 0.56
N ARG A 417 -42.92 2.06 0.02
CA ARG A 417 -43.35 2.52 -1.31
C ARG A 417 -42.24 3.26 -2.06
N ARG A 418 -41.84 2.76 -3.23
CA ARG A 418 -41.04 3.52 -4.20
C ARG A 418 -41.98 4.55 -4.86
N ASN A 419 -42.16 5.71 -4.22
CA ASN A 419 -42.82 6.83 -4.90
C ASN A 419 -42.14 7.09 -6.25
N GLY A 420 -42.89 7.55 -7.26
CA GLY A 420 -42.39 7.85 -8.62
C GLY A 420 -41.31 8.93 -8.73
N ALA A 421 -40.70 9.35 -7.62
CA ALA A 421 -39.58 10.28 -7.53
C ALA A 421 -38.26 9.60 -7.93
N LEU A 422 -38.15 9.18 -9.19
CA LEU A 422 -36.97 8.51 -9.75
C LEU A 422 -35.69 9.30 -9.45
N LEU A 423 -35.72 10.63 -9.60
CA LEU A 423 -34.56 11.50 -9.35
C LEU A 423 -34.07 11.43 -7.90
N LEU A 424 -34.97 11.46 -6.92
CA LEU A 424 -34.62 11.39 -5.50
C LEU A 424 -34.20 9.97 -5.07
N ASN A 425 -34.59 8.94 -5.83
CA ASN A 425 -34.20 7.54 -5.56
C ASN A 425 -32.88 7.15 -6.25
N LEU A 426 -32.51 7.85 -7.32
CA LEU A 426 -31.40 7.50 -8.20
C LEU A 426 -30.05 7.38 -7.46
N PRO A 427 -29.62 8.35 -6.62
CA PRO A 427 -28.32 8.25 -5.94
C PRO A 427 -28.21 7.00 -5.06
N SER A 428 -29.15 6.75 -4.16
CA SER A 428 -29.10 5.61 -3.24
C SER A 428 -29.23 4.26 -3.96
N ALA A 429 -30.01 4.21 -5.05
CA ALA A 429 -30.08 3.02 -5.90
C ALA A 429 -28.77 2.80 -6.69
N ALA A 430 -28.11 3.88 -7.13
CA ALA A 430 -26.80 3.80 -7.79
C ALA A 430 -25.71 3.38 -6.81
N LEU A 431 -25.78 3.82 -5.55
CA LEU A 431 -24.88 3.36 -4.48
C LEU A 431 -25.04 1.87 -4.24
N ALA A 432 -26.28 1.39 -4.07
CA ALA A 432 -26.56 -0.04 -3.88
C ALA A 432 -26.06 -0.87 -5.07
N MET A 433 -26.31 -0.41 -6.29
CA MET A 433 -25.80 -1.07 -7.50
C MET A 433 -24.27 -1.03 -7.59
N GLY A 434 -23.64 0.08 -7.21
CA GLY A 434 -22.18 0.21 -7.16
C GLY A 434 -21.55 -0.78 -6.18
N LEU A 435 -22.12 -0.95 -4.99
CA LEU A 435 -21.69 -1.96 -4.02
C LEU A 435 -21.82 -3.39 -4.57
N LEU A 436 -22.90 -3.69 -5.31
CA LEU A 436 -23.05 -4.98 -5.98
C LEU A 436 -21.99 -5.20 -7.07
N LEU A 437 -21.63 -4.16 -7.82
CA LEU A 437 -20.60 -4.26 -8.86
C LEU A 437 -19.19 -4.46 -8.28
N LEU A 438 -18.92 -4.01 -7.05
CA LEU A 438 -17.65 -4.28 -6.37
C LEU A 438 -17.42 -5.79 -6.13
N ILE A 439 -18.49 -6.60 -6.04
CA ILE A 439 -18.40 -8.06 -5.93
C ILE A 439 -17.63 -8.67 -7.11
N LEU A 440 -17.67 -8.04 -8.29
CA LEU A 440 -17.01 -8.52 -9.50
C LEU A 440 -15.52 -8.18 -9.56
N THR A 441 -15.02 -7.32 -8.65
CA THR A 441 -13.62 -6.92 -8.66
C THR A 441 -12.70 -8.08 -8.24
N PRO A 442 -11.57 -8.31 -8.94
CA PRO A 442 -10.67 -9.43 -8.64
C PRO A 442 -9.92 -9.27 -7.31
N SER A 443 -9.90 -8.07 -6.72
CA SER A 443 -9.30 -7.80 -5.42
C SER A 443 -10.31 -7.19 -4.43
N LYS A 444 -10.26 -7.64 -3.18
CA LYS A 444 -11.26 -7.32 -2.14
C LYS A 444 -10.77 -6.28 -1.14
N TRP A 445 -9.97 -5.33 -1.60
CA TRP A 445 -9.44 -4.31 -0.71
C TRP A 445 -10.47 -3.21 -0.35
N PRO A 446 -10.46 -2.67 0.88
CA PRO A 446 -11.45 -1.69 1.31
C PRO A 446 -11.31 -0.33 0.58
N TRP A 447 -10.14 0.02 0.04
CA TRP A 447 -9.94 1.27 -0.69
C TRP A 447 -10.87 1.45 -1.89
N HIS A 448 -11.39 0.36 -2.46
CA HIS A 448 -12.34 0.43 -3.56
C HIS A 448 -13.63 1.18 -3.19
N PHE A 449 -13.99 1.29 -1.91
CA PHE A 449 -15.09 2.14 -1.46
C PHE A 449 -14.88 3.62 -1.85
N GLY A 450 -13.64 4.07 -2.01
CA GLY A 450 -13.31 5.40 -2.52
C GLY A 450 -13.95 5.73 -3.86
N THR A 451 -14.10 4.75 -4.75
CA THR A 451 -14.78 4.94 -6.04
C THR A 451 -16.26 5.33 -5.91
N LEU A 452 -16.88 5.00 -4.78
CA LEU A 452 -18.28 5.28 -4.48
C LEU A 452 -18.47 6.54 -3.62
N LEU A 453 -17.39 7.22 -3.17
CA LEU A 453 -17.48 8.31 -2.19
C LEU A 453 -18.47 9.41 -2.62
N ALA A 454 -18.47 9.78 -3.90
CA ALA A 454 -19.29 10.86 -4.43
C ALA A 454 -20.78 10.46 -4.48
N ILE A 455 -21.08 9.26 -4.98
CA ILE A 455 -22.45 8.72 -4.99
C ILE A 455 -22.95 8.55 -3.56
N ALA A 456 -22.11 8.05 -2.65
CA ALA A 456 -22.43 7.87 -1.24
C ALA A 456 -22.83 9.20 -0.60
N ALA A 457 -22.01 10.24 -0.76
CA ALA A 457 -22.30 11.57 -0.21
C ALA A 457 -23.64 12.13 -0.72
N VAL A 458 -23.90 12.06 -2.04
CA VAL A 458 -25.17 12.50 -2.62
C VAL A 458 -26.34 11.64 -2.12
N SER A 459 -26.16 10.34 -1.96
CA SER A 459 -27.18 9.42 -1.45
C SER A 459 -27.59 9.79 -0.04
N VAL A 460 -26.61 9.97 0.85
CA VAL A 460 -26.83 10.37 2.24
C VAL A 460 -27.58 11.71 2.31
N ALA A 461 -27.17 12.70 1.50
CA ALA A 461 -27.87 13.98 1.42
C ALA A 461 -29.33 13.86 0.94
N CYS A 462 -29.59 13.01 -0.05
CA CYS A 462 -30.95 12.74 -0.54
C CYS A 462 -31.81 12.02 0.50
N GLU A 463 -31.23 11.10 1.28
CA GLU A 463 -31.92 10.47 2.42
C GLU A 463 -32.24 11.49 3.52
N THR A 464 -31.31 12.38 3.83
CA THR A 464 -31.53 13.47 4.80
C THR A 464 -32.66 14.40 4.36
N ALA A 465 -32.66 14.84 3.09
CA ALA A 465 -33.75 15.65 2.54
C ALA A 465 -35.10 14.94 2.60
N ARG A 466 -35.09 13.62 2.37
CA ARG A 466 -36.30 12.79 2.47
C ARG A 466 -36.81 12.70 3.90
N LEU A 467 -35.95 12.46 4.88
CA LEU A 467 -36.32 12.47 6.30
C LEU A 467 -36.96 13.81 6.69
N ARG A 468 -36.42 14.94 6.19
CA ARG A 468 -37.00 16.28 6.41
C ARG A 468 -38.35 16.46 5.74
N SER A 469 -38.49 16.03 4.49
CA SER A 469 -39.79 16.11 3.78
C SER A 469 -40.89 15.30 4.47
N GLN A 470 -40.53 14.17 5.11
CA GLN A 470 -41.47 13.31 5.85
C GLN A 470 -41.77 13.86 7.25
N ALA A 471 -40.86 14.62 7.85
CA ALA A 471 -41.11 15.34 9.10
C ALA A 471 -42.33 16.26 8.99
N ALA A 472 -42.50 16.92 7.84
CA ALA A 472 -43.64 17.79 7.55
C ALA A 472 -44.97 17.04 7.37
N ARG A 473 -44.96 15.70 7.23
CA ARG A 473 -46.16 14.85 7.09
C ARG A 473 -46.02 13.56 7.93
N PRO A 474 -45.97 13.63 9.27
CA PRO A 474 -45.58 12.52 10.14
C PRO A 474 -46.61 11.37 10.24
N HIS A 475 -47.75 11.45 9.54
CA HIS A 475 -48.90 10.58 9.74
C HIS A 475 -48.74 9.12 9.28
N ARG A 476 -47.72 8.79 8.48
CA ARG A 476 -47.69 7.50 7.74
C ARG A 476 -46.76 6.41 8.30
N THR A 477 -45.69 6.76 9.02
CA THR A 477 -44.68 5.80 9.52
C THR A 477 -43.95 6.32 10.77
N ARG A 478 -44.49 6.05 11.97
CA ARG A 478 -43.97 6.61 13.23
C ARG A 478 -42.64 6.00 13.72
N HIS A 479 -42.29 4.79 13.31
CA HIS A 479 -41.10 4.08 13.82
C HIS A 479 -39.82 4.31 13.00
N LEU A 480 -39.93 4.67 11.72
CA LEU A 480 -38.80 4.83 10.80
C LEU A 480 -37.70 5.81 11.31
N PRO A 481 -38.02 7.03 11.81
CA PRO A 481 -36.98 7.93 12.30
C PRO A 481 -36.30 7.41 13.58
N LEU A 482 -37.02 6.64 14.42
CA LEU A 482 -36.43 6.02 15.61
C LEU A 482 -35.48 4.89 15.23
N LEU A 483 -35.85 4.06 14.24
CA LEU A 483 -34.94 3.06 13.67
C LEU A 483 -33.71 3.71 13.05
N TRP A 484 -33.87 4.85 12.38
CA TRP A 484 -32.76 5.60 11.82
C TRP A 484 -31.80 6.11 12.89
N VAL A 485 -32.32 6.73 13.95
CA VAL A 485 -31.52 7.18 15.09
C VAL A 485 -30.82 6.00 15.76
N GLY A 486 -31.52 4.89 16.00
CA GLY A 486 -30.91 3.67 16.54
C GLY A 486 -29.80 3.10 15.66
N ALA A 487 -30.01 3.04 14.35
CA ALA A 487 -28.99 2.62 13.39
C ALA A 487 -27.78 3.57 13.37
N ALA A 488 -28.02 4.89 13.48
CA ALA A 488 -26.97 5.90 13.59
C ALA A 488 -26.14 5.73 14.88
N MET A 489 -26.77 5.38 16.02
CA MET A 489 -26.06 5.08 17.27
C MET A 489 -25.14 3.86 17.12
N VAL A 490 -25.62 2.78 16.47
CA VAL A 490 -24.81 1.58 16.18
C VAL A 490 -23.65 1.91 15.24
N ALA A 491 -23.92 2.69 14.18
CA ALA A 491 -22.89 3.17 13.26
C ALA A 491 -21.80 3.98 13.97
N ALA A 492 -22.18 4.87 14.89
CA ALA A 492 -21.25 5.65 15.70
C ALA A 492 -20.39 4.75 16.59
N ALA A 493 -21.02 3.81 17.31
CA ALA A 493 -20.32 2.87 18.18
C ALA A 493 -19.28 2.06 17.40
N TRP A 494 -19.65 1.54 16.23
CA TRP A 494 -18.75 0.75 15.39
C TRP A 494 -17.58 1.59 14.85
N SER A 495 -17.86 2.81 14.38
CA SER A 495 -16.84 3.70 13.80
C SER A 495 -15.81 4.14 14.84
N TRP A 496 -16.24 4.47 16.05
CA TRP A 496 -15.37 4.97 17.11
C TRP A 496 -14.65 3.88 17.94
N SER A 497 -15.05 2.61 17.80
CA SER A 497 -14.49 1.48 18.56
C SER A 497 -12.99 1.25 18.36
N ALA A 498 -12.42 1.67 17.23
CA ALA A 498 -11.02 1.41 16.86
C ALA A 498 -10.21 2.70 16.61
N ARG A 499 -10.45 3.76 17.39
CA ARG A 499 -9.78 5.06 17.22
C ARG A 499 -8.27 5.10 17.49
N GLY A 500 -7.71 4.04 18.08
CA GLY A 500 -6.29 3.90 18.38
C GLY A 500 -5.48 3.10 17.37
N GLN A 501 -6.03 2.75 16.19
CA GLN A 501 -5.29 1.96 15.18
C GLN A 501 -4.33 2.82 14.34
N TRP A 502 -3.51 3.63 14.99
CA TRP A 502 -2.42 4.39 14.36
C TRP A 502 -1.13 3.58 14.43
N ASN A 503 -0.21 3.82 13.50
CA ASN A 503 1.13 3.22 13.52
C ASN A 503 2.20 4.33 13.58
N SER A 504 3.45 3.95 13.88
CA SER A 504 4.58 4.89 14.00
C SER A 504 4.94 5.61 12.71
N SER A 505 4.39 5.18 11.58
CA SER A 505 4.58 5.84 10.30
C SER A 505 3.54 6.94 10.04
N ASP A 506 2.39 6.87 10.73
CA ASP A 506 1.31 7.85 10.66
C ASP A 506 1.41 8.91 11.76
N LEU A 507 1.77 8.51 12.99
CA LEU A 507 1.92 9.38 14.15
C LEU A 507 3.16 9.00 14.96
N ARG A 508 3.82 10.00 15.57
CA ARG A 508 4.94 9.75 16.48
C ARG A 508 4.47 9.47 17.90
N THR A 509 3.42 10.16 18.33
CA THR A 509 2.71 9.84 19.56
C THR A 509 1.63 8.80 19.24
N LEU A 510 1.62 7.64 19.90
CA LEU A 510 0.60 6.61 19.66
C LEU A 510 -0.53 6.64 20.68
N ASP A 511 -0.26 7.16 21.88
CA ASP A 511 -1.23 7.25 22.97
C ASP A 511 -2.03 8.55 22.91
N TRP A 512 -3.21 8.46 22.29
CA TRP A 512 -4.17 9.57 22.19
C TRP A 512 -5.43 9.25 22.99
N THR A 513 -5.38 9.56 24.28
CA THR A 513 -6.56 9.56 25.14
C THR A 513 -6.76 10.93 25.74
N LEU A 514 -7.94 11.51 25.58
CA LEU A 514 -8.31 12.68 26.36
C LEU A 514 -8.51 12.22 27.81
N GLY A 515 -7.99 12.93 28.81
CA GLY A 515 -7.99 12.46 30.21
C GLY A 515 -9.36 12.07 30.78
N PHE A 516 -10.46 12.60 30.23
CA PHE A 516 -11.82 12.22 30.60
C PHE A 516 -12.27 10.85 30.02
N GLU A 517 -11.59 10.31 29.02
CA GLU A 517 -11.92 9.03 28.38
C GLU A 517 -11.78 7.84 29.34
N SER A 518 -10.96 7.98 30.38
CA SER A 518 -10.87 7.03 31.50
C SER A 518 -12.21 6.83 32.23
N ARG A 519 -13.10 7.82 32.21
CA ARG A 519 -14.42 7.79 32.85
C ARG A 519 -15.54 7.59 31.83
N LEU A 520 -15.38 8.13 30.62
CA LEU A 520 -16.37 8.06 29.57
C LEU A 520 -15.70 7.98 28.19
N SER A 521 -15.59 6.77 27.65
CA SER A 521 -15.02 6.52 26.33
C SER A 521 -15.71 7.35 25.24
N LEU A 522 -14.92 7.93 24.32
CA LEU A 522 -15.45 8.62 23.13
C LEU A 522 -16.35 7.72 22.28
N THR A 523 -16.12 6.40 22.28
CA THR A 523 -17.02 5.44 21.62
C THR A 523 -18.41 5.47 22.23
N ASN A 524 -18.50 5.46 23.56
CA ASN A 524 -19.77 5.51 24.26
C ASN A 524 -20.44 6.86 24.05
N LEU A 525 -19.69 7.97 24.13
CA LEU A 525 -20.19 9.31 23.84
C LEU A 525 -20.77 9.43 22.43
N ALA A 526 -20.02 9.00 21.41
CA ALA A 526 -20.47 9.03 20.03
C ALA A 526 -21.73 8.16 19.83
N ALA A 527 -21.76 6.98 20.45
CA ALA A 527 -22.91 6.06 20.39
C ALA A 527 -24.17 6.64 21.03
N ILE A 528 -24.07 7.31 22.19
CA ILE A 528 -25.25 7.85 22.89
C ILE A 528 -25.67 9.22 22.36
N LEU A 529 -24.79 9.96 21.67
CA LEU A 529 -25.04 11.34 21.24
C LEU A 529 -26.36 11.50 20.44
N PRO A 530 -26.67 10.69 19.41
CA PRO A 530 -27.96 10.79 18.73
C PRO A 530 -29.16 10.55 19.66
N GLY A 531 -29.04 9.63 20.62
CA GLY A 531 -30.07 9.33 21.62
C GLY A 531 -30.26 10.46 22.64
N LEU A 532 -29.17 11.07 23.10
CA LEU A 532 -29.21 12.23 24.00
C LEU A 532 -29.86 13.43 23.32
N MET A 533 -29.58 13.67 22.04
CA MET A 533 -30.25 14.73 21.29
C MET A 533 -31.73 14.45 21.08
N LEU A 534 -32.10 13.19 20.87
CA LEU A 534 -33.50 12.79 20.81
C LEU A 534 -34.22 13.07 22.13
N LEU A 535 -33.64 12.65 23.26
CA LEU A 535 -34.19 12.88 24.58
C LEU A 535 -34.26 14.38 24.91
N GLY A 536 -33.18 15.12 24.69
CA GLY A 536 -33.11 16.55 24.95
C GLY A 536 -34.09 17.36 24.10
N ALA A 537 -34.23 17.03 22.81
CA ALA A 537 -35.21 17.68 21.95
C ALA A 537 -36.65 17.38 22.42
N ALA A 538 -36.95 16.13 22.81
CA ALA A 538 -38.27 15.77 23.34
C ALA A 538 -38.57 16.51 24.65
N LEU A 539 -37.63 16.51 25.60
CA LEU A 539 -37.75 17.25 26.87
C LEU A 539 -37.93 18.76 26.64
N SER A 540 -37.25 19.34 25.65
CA SER A 540 -37.37 20.76 25.33
C SER A 540 -38.77 21.14 24.82
N GLU A 541 -39.39 20.30 23.99
CA GLU A 541 -40.76 20.54 23.51
C GLU A 541 -41.79 20.30 24.62
N VAL A 542 -41.57 19.32 25.51
CA VAL A 542 -42.39 19.11 26.71
C VAL A 542 -42.29 20.33 27.65
N ALA A 543 -41.08 20.81 27.94
CA ALA A 543 -40.86 21.97 28.81
C ALA A 543 -41.49 23.25 28.23
N ARG A 544 -41.50 23.39 26.89
CA ARG A 544 -42.15 24.50 26.17
C ARG A 544 -43.67 24.30 26.00
N ARG A 545 -44.24 23.21 26.54
CA ARG A 545 -45.67 22.81 26.41
C ARG A 545 -46.14 22.63 24.95
N ARG A 546 -45.24 22.30 24.03
CA ARG A 546 -45.51 22.10 22.59
C ARG A 546 -45.67 20.61 22.25
N HIS A 547 -46.64 19.96 22.90
CA HIS A 547 -46.83 18.51 22.78
C HIS A 547 -47.15 18.03 21.35
N GLU A 548 -47.71 18.91 20.52
CA GLU A 548 -48.00 18.63 19.10
C GLU A 548 -46.73 18.36 18.27
N HIS A 549 -45.62 19.02 18.58
CA HIS A 549 -44.34 18.87 17.86
C HIS A 549 -43.53 17.65 18.30
N LEU A 550 -43.94 16.93 19.35
CA LEU A 550 -43.23 15.72 19.80
C LEU A 550 -43.17 14.64 18.72
N ARG A 551 -44.13 14.63 17.79
CA ARG A 551 -44.13 13.71 16.64
C ARG A 551 -43.08 14.05 15.59
N GLU A 552 -42.60 15.29 15.56
CA GLU A 552 -41.59 15.78 14.61
C GLU A 552 -40.17 15.63 15.16
N VAL A 553 -40.01 15.56 16.47
CA VAL A 553 -38.71 15.46 17.16
C VAL A 553 -37.82 14.32 16.60
N PRO A 554 -38.31 13.07 16.47
CA PRO A 554 -37.48 11.99 15.92
C PRO A 554 -37.00 12.28 14.50
N TRP A 555 -37.82 12.93 13.66
CA TRP A 555 -37.45 13.28 12.29
C TRP A 555 -36.43 14.41 12.23
N ARG A 556 -36.59 15.43 13.07
CA ARG A 556 -35.61 16.53 13.21
C ARG A 556 -34.25 15.97 13.61
N VAL A 557 -34.20 15.11 14.61
CA VAL A 557 -32.96 14.49 15.11
C VAL A 557 -32.38 13.56 14.05
N ALA A 558 -33.19 12.69 13.43
CA ALA A 558 -32.77 11.82 12.34
C ALA A 558 -32.10 12.61 11.19
N SER A 559 -32.63 13.79 10.82
CA SER A 559 -32.05 14.62 9.76
C SER A 559 -30.67 15.23 10.10
N TRP A 560 -30.37 15.39 11.40
CA TRP A 560 -29.08 15.91 11.87
C TRP A 560 -28.05 14.81 12.18
N THR A 561 -28.45 13.54 12.19
CA THR A 561 -27.55 12.42 12.54
C THR A 561 -26.25 12.42 11.76
N VAL A 562 -26.28 12.67 10.45
CA VAL A 562 -25.08 12.61 9.60
C VAL A 562 -24.01 13.64 10.01
N PRO A 563 -24.30 14.96 10.08
CA PRO A 563 -23.34 15.92 10.64
C PRO A 563 -22.87 15.60 12.06
N LEU A 564 -23.75 15.08 12.92
CA LEU A 564 -23.42 14.76 14.31
C LEU A 564 -22.44 13.61 14.46
N LEU A 565 -22.46 12.66 13.53
CA LEU A 565 -21.51 11.55 13.50
C LEU A 565 -20.17 12.02 12.91
N ALA A 566 -20.25 12.64 11.73
CA ALA A 566 -19.10 12.94 10.90
C ALA A 566 -18.21 14.06 11.44
N LEU A 567 -18.79 15.20 11.86
CA LEU A 567 -18.00 16.38 12.21
C LEU A 567 -17.09 16.16 13.42
N PRO A 568 -17.54 15.52 14.53
CA PRO A 568 -16.65 15.22 15.64
C PRO A 568 -15.49 14.31 15.25
N LEU A 569 -15.74 13.33 14.37
CA LEU A 569 -14.69 12.40 13.97
C LEU A 569 -13.67 13.04 13.03
N VAL A 570 -14.13 13.86 12.08
CA VAL A 570 -13.26 14.67 11.22
C VAL A 570 -12.41 15.63 12.07
N ALA A 571 -13.03 16.35 13.01
CA ALA A 571 -12.32 17.27 13.89
C ALA A 571 -11.30 16.56 14.79
N PHE A 572 -11.66 15.41 15.36
CA PHE A 572 -10.74 14.59 16.14
C PHE A 572 -9.54 14.15 15.31
N THR A 573 -9.78 13.60 14.12
CA THR A 573 -8.70 13.08 13.25
C THR A 573 -7.74 14.17 12.81
N VAL A 574 -8.27 15.32 12.35
CA VAL A 574 -7.46 16.48 11.99
C VAL A 574 -6.70 17.00 13.20
N GLY A 575 -7.36 17.08 14.36
CA GLY A 575 -6.75 17.53 15.61
C GLY A 575 -5.56 16.66 16.05
N VAL A 576 -5.69 15.34 15.99
CA VAL A 576 -4.61 14.40 16.34
C VAL A 576 -3.37 14.64 15.46
N LEU A 577 -3.54 14.72 14.13
CA LEU A 577 -2.43 14.94 13.20
C LEU A 577 -1.76 16.31 13.38
N VAL A 578 -2.55 17.37 13.62
CA VAL A 578 -2.02 18.72 13.86
C VAL A 578 -1.25 18.78 15.17
N VAL A 579 -1.79 18.18 16.24
CA VAL A 579 -1.16 18.18 17.55
C VAL A 579 0.09 17.32 17.55
N ASP A 580 0.11 16.18 16.86
CA ASP A 580 1.30 15.33 16.72
C ASP A 580 2.43 16.10 16.03
N ALA A 581 2.14 16.72 14.87
CA ALA A 581 3.09 17.51 14.10
C ALA A 581 3.69 18.69 14.88
N GLY A 582 2.94 19.27 15.84
CA GLY A 582 3.40 20.40 16.66
C GLY A 582 4.08 20.00 17.98
N LYS A 583 3.87 18.78 18.49
CA LYS A 583 4.40 18.34 19.79
C LYS A 583 5.71 17.58 19.67
N THR A 584 5.89 16.80 18.62
CA THR A 584 7.07 15.94 18.46
C THR A 584 8.26 16.74 17.93
N GLY A 585 9.45 16.49 18.51
CA GLY A 585 10.73 16.98 17.95
C GLY A 585 11.22 16.17 16.75
N SER A 586 10.63 14.99 16.54
CA SER A 586 10.95 14.04 15.47
C SER A 586 10.14 14.32 14.18
N TRP A 587 10.44 13.58 13.11
CA TRP A 587 9.75 13.61 11.84
C TRP A 587 8.25 13.31 11.96
N THR A 588 7.44 14.04 11.18
CA THR A 588 6.08 13.62 10.80
C THR A 588 5.87 13.84 9.31
N LEU A 589 4.99 13.06 8.69
CA LEU A 589 4.64 13.29 7.28
C LEU A 589 4.05 14.70 7.06
N THR A 590 3.30 15.21 8.03
CA THR A 590 2.80 16.60 8.01
C THR A 590 3.94 17.60 7.91
N ASN A 591 4.96 17.48 8.76
CA ASN A 591 6.12 18.37 8.75
C ASN A 591 6.94 18.22 7.46
N GLN A 592 7.10 16.99 6.94
CA GLN A 592 7.72 16.75 5.63
C GLN A 592 6.96 17.45 4.50
N ASN A 593 5.62 17.38 4.49
CA ASN A 593 4.80 18.04 3.49
C ASN A 593 4.91 19.56 3.59
N ILE A 594 4.91 20.13 4.80
CA ILE A 594 5.10 21.56 5.04
C ILE A 594 6.49 22.02 4.55
N ALA A 595 7.55 21.26 4.86
CA ALA A 595 8.90 21.55 4.40
C ALA A 595 9.00 21.55 2.87
N ALA A 596 8.42 20.53 2.22
CA ALA A 596 8.38 20.44 0.77
C ALA A 596 7.63 21.63 0.12
N LEU A 597 6.54 22.12 0.73
CA LEU A 597 5.81 23.30 0.25
C LEU A 597 6.59 24.61 0.41
N ARG A 598 7.55 24.66 1.35
CA ARG A 598 8.46 25.81 1.53
C ARG A 598 9.67 25.77 0.61
N GLY A 599 9.88 24.67 -0.11
CA GLY A 599 11.05 24.43 -0.96
C GLY A 599 12.19 23.69 -0.25
N ASP A 600 12.01 23.29 1.01
CA ASP A 600 13.01 22.59 1.82
C ASP A 600 12.79 21.07 1.75
N SER A 601 12.80 20.52 0.54
CA SER A 601 12.59 19.08 0.32
C SER A 601 13.87 18.28 0.61
N GLY A 602 14.17 18.07 1.90
CA GLY A 602 15.20 17.13 2.36
C GLY A 602 14.86 15.67 2.02
N CYS A 603 15.57 14.71 2.62
CA CYS A 603 15.28 13.28 2.44
C CYS A 603 14.15 12.76 3.36
N GLY A 604 13.33 13.67 3.89
CA GLY A 604 12.15 13.31 4.67
C GLY A 604 12.55 12.62 5.96
N PHE A 605 12.06 11.41 6.20
CA PHE A 605 12.33 10.72 7.46
C PHE A 605 13.79 10.30 7.61
N ALA A 606 14.55 10.16 6.52
CA ALA A 606 15.97 9.83 6.62
C ALA A 606 16.84 10.94 7.23
N ASP A 607 16.36 12.19 7.26
CA ASP A 607 17.10 13.31 7.85
C ASP A 607 17.15 13.20 9.38
N ASP A 608 16.11 12.61 9.99
CA ASP A 608 15.96 12.46 11.44
C ASP A 608 16.41 11.08 11.96
N LEU A 609 16.85 10.20 11.06
CA LEU A 609 17.26 8.84 11.38
C LEU A 609 18.76 8.65 11.32
N VAL A 610 19.29 7.91 12.30
CA VAL A 610 20.69 7.46 12.33
C VAL A 610 20.78 5.94 12.28
N ALA A 611 21.79 5.44 11.58
CA ALA A 611 22.08 4.02 11.46
C ALA A 611 23.46 3.70 12.03
N LEU A 612 23.68 2.45 12.43
CA LEU A 612 25.02 1.92 12.70
C LEU A 612 25.87 2.02 11.43
N GLN A 613 27.10 2.51 11.55
CA GLN A 613 28.10 2.44 10.47
C GLN A 613 28.98 1.18 10.63
N PRO A 614 28.81 0.11 9.82
CA PRO A 614 29.50 -1.16 10.07
C PRO A 614 31.04 -1.08 9.98
N SER A 615 31.57 -0.22 9.11
CA SER A 615 33.02 0.01 8.94
C SER A 615 33.68 0.66 10.17
N SER A 616 32.90 1.33 11.01
CA SER A 616 33.38 1.94 12.26
C SER A 616 33.55 0.92 13.39
N THR A 617 33.02 -0.30 13.24
CA THR A 617 33.00 -1.28 14.32
C THR A 617 34.42 -1.72 14.71
N ARG A 618 34.70 -1.75 16.01
CA ARG A 618 35.98 -2.22 16.57
C ARG A 618 35.73 -3.20 17.71
N PRO A 619 36.29 -4.43 17.66
CA PRO A 619 36.07 -5.43 18.70
C PRO A 619 36.71 -4.99 20.02
N LEU A 620 36.01 -5.22 21.13
CA LEU A 620 36.55 -4.99 22.46
C LEU A 620 37.69 -5.98 22.77
N GLN A 621 38.65 -5.53 23.57
CA GLN A 621 39.78 -6.35 23.97
C GLN A 621 39.33 -7.44 24.95
N ARG A 622 39.76 -8.68 24.71
CA ARG A 622 39.49 -9.82 25.60
C ARG A 622 40.40 -9.74 26.83
N ILE A 623 39.83 -9.97 28.02
CA ILE A 623 40.56 -9.91 29.30
C ILE A 623 41.20 -11.27 29.64
N GLU A 624 40.56 -12.39 29.28
CA GLU A 624 41.03 -13.74 29.61
C GLU A 624 41.87 -14.36 28.48
N ALA A 625 43.04 -14.92 28.84
CA ALA A 625 44.04 -15.43 27.88
C ALA A 625 43.91 -16.93 27.53
N THR A 626 43.00 -17.70 28.13
CA THR A 626 43.01 -19.18 27.98
C THR A 626 41.79 -19.78 27.27
N ALA A 627 42.10 -20.54 26.21
CA ALA A 627 41.37 -21.60 25.49
C ALA A 627 39.85 -21.41 25.28
N SER A 628 39.36 -21.02 24.10
CA SER A 628 39.66 -21.67 22.83
C SER A 628 39.69 -20.65 21.68
N SER A 629 40.78 -20.62 20.93
CA SER A 629 40.82 -20.09 19.56
C SER A 629 40.27 -21.12 18.57
N ALA A 630 39.33 -21.98 19.00
CA ALA A 630 38.65 -22.87 18.08
C ALA A 630 38.04 -21.99 16.98
N PRO A 631 38.26 -22.34 15.70
CA PRO A 631 37.57 -21.66 14.65
C PRO A 631 36.07 -21.73 14.95
N PRO A 632 35.34 -20.63 14.73
CA PRO A 632 33.89 -20.61 14.91
C PRO A 632 33.29 -21.78 14.12
N PRO A 633 32.24 -22.44 14.64
CA PRO A 633 31.62 -23.56 13.95
C PRO A 633 31.31 -23.21 12.49
N ALA A 634 31.41 -24.19 11.59
CA ALA A 634 31.23 -23.95 10.15
C ALA A 634 29.84 -23.39 9.79
N TRP A 635 28.83 -23.61 10.65
CA TRP A 635 27.48 -23.06 10.47
C TRP A 635 27.40 -21.55 10.75
N VAL A 636 28.38 -20.96 11.44
CA VAL A 636 28.38 -19.53 11.74
C VAL A 636 28.79 -18.76 10.48
N PRO A 637 27.93 -17.88 9.94
CA PRO A 637 28.26 -17.08 8.75
C PRO A 637 29.34 -16.04 9.05
N PRO A 638 30.08 -15.54 8.05
CA PRO A 638 31.03 -14.43 8.26
C PRO A 638 30.28 -13.17 8.76
N PRO A 639 30.83 -12.42 9.74
CA PRO A 639 30.19 -11.21 10.24
C PRO A 639 30.28 -10.04 9.23
N PRO A 640 29.40 -9.03 9.35
CA PRO A 640 29.40 -7.86 8.44
C PRO A 640 30.68 -7.03 8.57
N GLY A 641 31.30 -6.99 9.75
CA GLY A 641 32.56 -6.27 10.02
C GLY A 641 33.81 -7.11 9.75
N ALA A 642 34.85 -6.47 9.23
CA ALA A 642 36.14 -7.11 8.98
C ALA A 642 36.84 -7.49 10.30
N GLY A 643 37.33 -8.73 10.40
CA GLY A 643 38.15 -9.17 11.52
C GLY A 643 37.43 -9.31 12.87
N LEU A 644 36.09 -9.28 12.90
CA LEU A 644 35.34 -9.46 14.15
C LEU A 644 35.43 -10.91 14.64
N PRO A 645 35.95 -11.15 15.86
CA PRO A 645 35.92 -12.48 16.47
C PRO A 645 34.46 -12.92 16.66
N ARG A 646 34.18 -14.20 16.42
CA ARG A 646 32.84 -14.79 16.53
C ARG A 646 32.92 -16.10 17.30
N PHE A 647 31.87 -16.39 18.06
CA PHE A 647 31.75 -17.58 18.89
C PHE A 647 30.29 -18.03 18.93
N ALA A 648 30.09 -19.32 19.22
CA ALA A 648 28.77 -19.88 19.43
C ALA A 648 28.48 -19.95 20.94
N LEU A 649 27.24 -19.67 21.31
CA LEU A 649 26.71 -19.86 22.65
C LEU A 649 25.54 -20.86 22.57
N GLY A 650 25.52 -21.83 23.47
CA GLY A 650 24.49 -22.87 23.54
C GLY A 650 24.72 -24.02 22.55
N PRO A 651 23.76 -24.93 22.42
CA PRO A 651 22.38 -24.86 22.95
C PRO A 651 22.31 -25.04 24.47
N VAL A 652 21.39 -24.33 25.14
CA VAL A 652 21.14 -24.46 26.58
C VAL A 652 19.74 -25.00 26.81
N THR A 653 19.62 -26.14 27.50
CA THR A 653 18.34 -26.77 27.88
C THR A 653 17.94 -26.43 29.32
N SER A 654 18.91 -26.36 30.23
CA SER A 654 18.77 -25.79 31.56
C SER A 654 20.12 -25.21 31.99
N GLY A 655 20.13 -24.00 32.55
CA GLY A 655 21.36 -23.34 33.01
C GLY A 655 21.74 -22.14 32.14
N TYR A 656 23.04 -21.96 31.90
CA TYR A 656 23.57 -20.79 31.20
C TYR A 656 24.81 -21.16 30.36
N ASP A 657 25.05 -20.40 29.30
CA ASP A 657 26.31 -20.39 28.56
C ASP A 657 26.77 -18.94 28.35
N ARG A 658 28.09 -18.71 28.26
CA ARG A 658 28.68 -17.36 28.36
C ARG A 658 29.86 -17.17 27.43
N SER A 659 29.99 -15.95 26.95
CA SER A 659 31.21 -15.48 26.29
C SER A 659 32.35 -15.26 27.30
N PRO A 660 33.60 -15.15 26.81
CA PRO A 660 34.69 -14.57 27.59
C PRO A 660 34.37 -13.13 28.04
N TRP A 661 35.13 -12.64 29.01
CA TRP A 661 35.07 -11.24 29.43
C TRP A 661 35.84 -10.31 28.47
N PHE A 662 35.23 -9.16 28.19
CA PHE A 662 35.78 -8.09 27.36
C PHE A 662 35.90 -6.80 28.17
N GLU A 663 36.94 -6.01 27.92
CA GLU A 663 37.16 -4.71 28.54
C GLU A 663 36.13 -3.70 28.03
N LEU A 664 35.44 -3.03 28.96
CA LEU A 664 34.39 -2.06 28.65
C LEU A 664 34.97 -0.63 28.65
N PRO A 665 35.07 0.04 27.48
CA PRO A 665 35.56 1.41 27.42
C PRO A 665 34.55 2.40 28.03
N SER A 666 35.04 3.40 28.74
CA SER A 666 34.21 4.48 29.29
C SER A 666 33.71 5.42 28.19
N GLY A 667 32.40 5.69 28.18
CA GLY A 667 31.80 6.71 27.31
C GLY A 667 31.62 6.32 25.83
N SER A 668 31.97 5.10 25.45
CA SER A 668 31.76 4.60 24.08
C SER A 668 30.44 3.84 23.97
N ARG A 669 29.75 3.99 22.83
CA ARG A 669 28.60 3.12 22.49
C ARG A 669 29.11 1.73 22.19
N VAL A 670 28.49 0.72 22.78
CA VAL A 670 28.86 -0.69 22.61
C VAL A 670 27.65 -1.49 22.13
N GLY A 671 27.89 -2.50 21.31
CA GLY A 671 26.85 -3.41 20.82
C GLY A 671 27.43 -4.77 20.41
N VAL A 672 26.59 -5.66 19.96
CA VAL A 672 26.97 -7.01 19.51
C VAL A 672 26.18 -7.43 18.29
N PHE A 673 26.82 -8.13 17.35
CA PHE A 673 26.08 -8.82 16.29
C PHE A 673 25.70 -10.23 16.74
N MET A 674 24.45 -10.59 16.48
CA MET A 674 23.88 -11.90 16.78
C MET A 674 23.35 -12.58 15.52
N ALA A 675 23.64 -13.87 15.38
CA ALA A 675 23.12 -14.75 14.34
C ALA A 675 22.36 -15.94 14.95
N GLY A 676 21.39 -16.46 14.21
CA GLY A 676 20.50 -17.53 14.65
C GLY A 676 19.19 -17.02 15.25
N ALA A 677 18.43 -17.94 15.85
CA ALA A 677 17.14 -17.66 16.50
C ALA A 677 17.19 -18.09 17.96
N ILE A 678 16.67 -17.23 18.84
CA ILE A 678 16.54 -17.53 20.27
C ILE A 678 15.23 -18.30 20.47
N ALA A 679 15.29 -19.43 21.19
CA ALA A 679 14.07 -20.15 21.56
C ALA A 679 13.22 -19.32 22.53
N PRO A 680 11.87 -19.43 22.53
CA PRO A 680 11.00 -18.58 23.35
C PRO A 680 11.29 -18.57 24.86
N ARG A 681 11.92 -19.64 25.39
CA ARG A 681 12.31 -19.78 26.81
C ARG A 681 13.80 -19.58 27.07
N THR A 682 14.54 -19.09 26.08
CA THR A 682 15.94 -18.69 26.21
C THR A 682 16.00 -17.17 26.22
N LYS A 683 16.80 -16.60 27.12
CA LYS A 683 17.03 -15.16 27.22
C LYS A 683 18.49 -14.84 26.95
N LEU A 684 18.72 -13.76 26.22
CA LEU A 684 20.05 -13.18 26.03
C LEU A 684 20.24 -12.06 27.04
N ALA A 685 21.43 -11.97 27.64
CA ALA A 685 21.74 -10.97 28.65
C ALA A 685 23.17 -10.45 28.48
N PHE A 686 23.35 -9.17 28.78
CA PHE A 686 24.67 -8.61 29.06
C PHE A 686 24.98 -8.78 30.55
N GLU A 687 26.13 -9.36 30.88
CA GLU A 687 26.64 -9.41 32.25
C GLU A 687 27.79 -8.42 32.39
N TRP A 688 27.72 -7.61 33.45
CA TRP A 688 28.67 -6.55 33.76
C TRP A 688 29.61 -6.99 34.87
N GLY A 689 30.88 -6.65 34.74
CA GLY A 689 31.89 -6.97 35.72
C GLY A 689 32.83 -5.80 36.03
N ARG A 690 33.54 -5.90 37.15
CA ARG A 690 34.62 -5.01 37.52
C ARG A 690 35.94 -5.75 37.48
N ILE A 691 36.89 -5.22 36.73
CA ILE A 691 38.26 -5.73 36.69
C ILE A 691 38.94 -5.36 38.01
N ARG A 692 39.44 -6.37 38.75
CA ARG A 692 40.34 -6.19 39.89
C ARG A 692 41.58 -7.06 39.70
N LYS A 693 42.74 -6.41 39.54
CA LYS A 693 44.01 -7.06 39.18
C LYS A 693 43.86 -7.83 37.84
N SER A 694 43.65 -9.15 37.90
CA SER A 694 43.52 -10.07 36.75
C SER A 694 42.26 -10.95 36.81
N ARG A 695 41.30 -10.62 37.69
CA ARG A 695 40.00 -11.31 37.78
C ARG A 695 38.85 -10.32 37.60
N VAL A 696 37.77 -10.78 36.99
CA VAL A 696 36.55 -9.98 36.82
C VAL A 696 35.52 -10.38 37.88
N GLU A 697 35.11 -9.43 38.70
CA GLU A 697 34.04 -9.57 39.69
C GLU A 697 32.70 -9.22 39.04
N SER A 698 31.75 -10.15 38.97
CA SER A 698 30.41 -9.90 38.39
C SER A 698 29.64 -8.89 39.25
N LEU A 699 29.08 -7.86 38.62
CA LEU A 699 28.34 -6.79 39.29
C LEU A 699 26.83 -6.92 39.09
N ALA A 700 26.39 -7.05 37.84
CA ALA A 700 24.98 -7.04 37.47
C ALA A 700 24.78 -7.78 36.15
N SER A 701 23.54 -8.12 35.83
CA SER A 701 23.14 -8.59 34.51
C SER A 701 21.90 -7.86 34.05
N ALA A 702 21.91 -7.37 32.82
CA ALA A 702 20.74 -6.83 32.15
C ALA A 702 20.29 -7.85 31.10
N GLU A 703 19.07 -8.34 31.23
CA GLU A 703 18.44 -9.10 30.15
C GLU A 703 18.22 -8.12 29.00
N LEU A 704 18.64 -8.52 27.80
CA LEU A 704 18.27 -7.77 26.61
C LEU A 704 16.78 -7.97 26.45
N ALA A 705 16.02 -6.87 26.34
CA ALA A 705 14.62 -6.92 26.01
C ALA A 705 14.49 -7.85 24.80
N ALA A 706 13.87 -9.00 25.01
CA ALA A 706 13.50 -9.89 23.94
C ALA A 706 12.32 -9.21 23.24
N ALA A 707 12.60 -8.13 22.49
CA ALA A 707 11.66 -7.55 21.55
C ALA A 707 11.32 -8.71 20.59
N PRO A 708 10.12 -9.26 20.77
CA PRO A 708 9.81 -10.68 20.90
C PRO A 708 10.36 -11.47 19.73
N ALA A 709 10.91 -12.65 19.99
CA ALA A 709 10.96 -13.71 18.98
C ALA A 709 11.47 -13.34 17.57
N LEU A 710 12.35 -12.34 17.40
CA LEU A 710 13.17 -12.09 16.19
C LEU A 710 12.52 -12.51 14.86
N GLU A 711 11.28 -12.10 14.56
CA GLU A 711 10.63 -12.42 13.29
C GLU A 711 11.18 -11.54 12.17
N VAL A 712 12.37 -11.88 11.71
CA VAL A 712 12.69 -11.91 10.29
C VAL A 712 13.47 -13.19 10.10
N ARG A 713 12.85 -14.16 9.41
CA ARG A 713 13.47 -15.35 8.77
C ARG A 713 14.98 -15.44 9.05
N ALA A 714 15.38 -16.16 10.11
CA ALA A 714 16.77 -16.29 10.52
C ALA A 714 17.65 -16.99 9.46
N ASP A 715 17.03 -17.64 8.48
CA ASP A 715 17.65 -18.17 7.28
C ASP A 715 18.10 -17.09 6.28
N ILE A 716 17.47 -15.91 6.28
CA ILE A 716 17.79 -14.81 5.36
C ILE A 716 18.56 -13.70 6.09
N VAL A 717 18.09 -13.32 7.27
CA VAL A 717 18.77 -12.34 8.14
C VAL A 717 19.77 -13.07 9.01
N ALA A 718 20.97 -13.23 8.46
CA ALA A 718 22.08 -13.91 9.10
C ALA A 718 22.54 -13.20 10.37
N TRP A 719 22.62 -11.86 10.36
CA TRP A 719 23.11 -11.07 11.48
C TRP A 719 22.13 -9.98 11.89
N ARG A 720 22.07 -9.70 13.18
CA ARG A 720 21.28 -8.61 13.77
C ARG A 720 22.15 -7.85 14.76
N PHE A 721 22.18 -6.54 14.64
CA PHE A 721 22.92 -5.71 15.57
C PHE A 721 22.05 -5.38 16.80
N LEU A 722 22.59 -5.67 17.98
CA LEU A 722 22.00 -5.36 19.27
C LEU A 722 22.84 -4.27 19.92
N ALA A 723 22.33 -3.04 19.95
CA ALA A 723 22.94 -1.94 20.68
C ALA A 723 22.66 -2.09 22.18
N LEU A 724 23.59 -1.64 23.01
CA LEU A 724 23.29 -1.36 24.42
C LEU A 724 22.40 -0.12 24.50
N SER A 725 21.19 -0.28 25.04
CA SER A 725 20.17 0.76 25.22
C SER A 725 20.19 1.31 26.66
N GLU A 726 19.36 2.33 26.93
CA GLU A 726 19.22 2.92 28.28
C GLU A 726 18.82 1.88 29.35
N ASP A 727 18.01 0.87 28.99
CA ASP A 727 17.59 -0.21 29.90
C ASP A 727 18.70 -1.23 30.23
N SER A 728 19.82 -1.17 29.50
CA SER A 728 20.98 -2.05 29.68
C SER A 728 22.25 -1.26 30.01
N VAL A 729 22.11 -0.05 30.57
CA VAL A 729 23.24 0.82 30.94
C VAL A 729 24.18 0.11 31.92
N PRO A 730 25.49 0.09 31.64
CA PRO A 730 26.47 -0.48 32.54
C PRO A 730 26.44 0.25 33.90
N PRO A 731 26.47 -0.49 35.03
CA PRO A 731 26.61 0.12 36.35
C PRO A 731 27.83 1.06 36.38
N ARG A 732 27.78 2.15 37.15
CA ARG A 732 28.86 3.18 37.23
C ARG A 732 30.27 2.63 37.53
N ARG A 733 30.40 1.39 38.00
CA ARG A 733 31.66 0.72 38.35
C ARG A 733 32.03 -0.44 37.41
N ALA A 734 31.26 -0.66 36.34
CA ALA A 734 31.53 -1.72 35.39
C ALA A 734 32.70 -1.32 34.48
N SER A 735 33.67 -2.23 34.37
CA SER A 735 34.83 -2.10 33.47
C SER A 735 35.02 -3.34 32.59
N ALA A 736 34.12 -4.32 32.69
CA ALA A 736 34.08 -5.49 31.83
C ALA A 736 32.65 -5.85 31.44
N VAL A 737 32.48 -6.46 30.28
CA VAL A 737 31.22 -6.95 29.74
C VAL A 737 31.39 -8.35 29.15
N ARG A 738 30.35 -9.18 29.27
CA ARG A 738 30.22 -10.44 28.53
C ARG A 738 28.77 -10.68 28.13
N ILE A 739 28.58 -11.53 27.14
CA ILE A 739 27.26 -11.96 26.67
C ILE A 739 26.95 -13.32 27.29
N ALA A 740 25.74 -13.48 27.79
CA ALA A 740 25.26 -14.73 28.38
C ALA A 740 23.92 -15.12 27.77
N ILE A 741 23.69 -16.42 27.61
CA ILE A 741 22.37 -16.98 27.36
C ILE A 741 21.92 -17.79 28.57
N ARG A 742 20.63 -17.68 28.91
CA ARG A 742 20.01 -18.39 30.04
C ARG A 742 18.76 -19.10 29.54
N GLY A 743 18.61 -20.39 29.87
CA GLY A 743 17.50 -21.21 29.41
C GLY A 743 16.79 -21.93 30.55
N THR A 744 15.46 -21.98 30.48
CA THR A 744 14.61 -22.74 31.41
C THR A 744 13.69 -23.72 30.65
N GLY A 745 14.20 -24.87 30.21
CA GLY A 745 13.43 -25.95 29.58
C GLY A 745 13.93 -26.43 28.19
N THR A 746 13.27 -27.45 27.64
CA THR A 746 13.67 -28.30 26.48
C THR A 746 14.30 -27.59 25.26
N PHE A 747 15.18 -28.33 24.56
CA PHE A 747 15.94 -28.00 23.33
C PHE A 747 16.04 -26.51 22.95
N GLY A 748 17.04 -25.81 23.48
CA GLY A 748 17.46 -24.50 22.96
C GLY A 748 18.21 -24.63 21.63
N ASN A 749 18.21 -23.56 20.82
CA ASN A 749 19.11 -23.45 19.66
C ASN A 749 20.43 -22.80 20.09
N ALA A 750 21.55 -23.20 19.46
CA ALA A 750 22.78 -22.44 19.55
C ALA A 750 22.62 -21.11 18.80
N VAL A 751 23.20 -20.05 19.34
CA VAL A 751 23.25 -18.73 18.72
C VAL A 751 24.70 -18.35 18.48
N ALA A 752 24.98 -17.64 17.38
CA ALA A 752 26.31 -17.11 17.16
C ALA A 752 26.33 -15.63 17.53
N VAL A 753 27.42 -15.18 18.13
CA VAL A 753 27.60 -13.79 18.48
C VAL A 753 29.03 -13.36 18.15
N THR A 754 29.21 -12.07 17.86
CA THR A 754 30.54 -11.49 17.75
C THR A 754 31.09 -11.11 19.13
N ALA A 755 32.39 -10.82 19.21
CA ALA A 755 32.89 -9.98 20.30
C ALA A 755 32.05 -8.70 20.35
N PRO A 756 31.74 -8.17 21.55
CA PRO A 756 31.18 -6.84 21.66
C PRO A 756 32.06 -5.83 20.91
N VAL A 757 31.44 -4.85 20.28
CA VAL A 757 32.12 -3.83 19.47
C VAL A 757 31.78 -2.44 19.96
N THR A 758 32.74 -1.52 19.87
CA THR A 758 32.42 -0.09 19.81
C THR A 758 31.98 0.27 18.41
N TYR A 759 31.13 1.29 18.29
CA TYR A 759 30.63 1.74 16.99
C TYR A 759 30.30 3.23 16.96
N ALA A 760 30.30 3.78 15.75
CA ALA A 760 29.75 5.09 15.42
C ALA A 760 28.42 4.96 14.68
N THR A 761 27.61 6.01 14.74
CA THR A 761 26.38 6.15 13.95
C THR A 761 26.58 7.17 12.85
N GLU A 762 25.99 6.93 11.68
CA GLU A 762 25.92 7.87 10.58
C GLU A 762 24.46 8.22 10.27
N GLY A 763 24.20 9.42 9.74
CA GLY A 763 22.86 9.80 9.31
C GLY A 763 22.38 8.90 8.16
N LEU A 764 21.12 8.48 8.18
CA LEU A 764 20.58 7.60 7.16
C LEU A 764 20.65 8.26 5.78
N VAL A 765 20.40 9.57 5.68
CA VAL A 765 20.54 10.33 4.43
C VAL A 765 21.92 10.13 3.76
N GLN A 766 23.00 10.10 4.55
CA GLN A 766 24.36 9.89 4.04
C GLN A 766 24.55 8.47 3.47
N THR A 767 23.78 7.50 3.98
CA THR A 767 23.76 6.13 3.47
C THR A 767 22.95 6.05 2.18
N LEU A 768 21.80 6.73 2.11
CA LEU A 768 20.90 6.70 0.97
C LEU A 768 21.47 7.46 -0.24
N GLU A 769 22.11 8.61 0.00
CA GLU A 769 22.66 9.47 -1.06
C GLU A 769 24.07 9.07 -1.49
N ARG A 770 24.64 8.01 -0.90
CA ARG A 770 26.00 7.55 -1.23
C ARG A 770 26.09 7.20 -2.72
N ALA A 771 27.03 7.80 -3.43
CA ALA A 771 27.17 7.62 -4.87
C ALA A 771 27.27 6.13 -5.26
N GLY A 772 26.42 5.69 -6.19
CA GLY A 772 26.38 4.30 -6.67
C GLY A 772 25.73 3.29 -5.73
N SER A 773 25.19 3.73 -4.58
CA SER A 773 24.33 2.89 -3.75
C SER A 773 22.89 2.89 -4.29
N ARG A 774 22.22 1.75 -4.12
CA ARG A 774 20.84 1.51 -4.59
C ARG A 774 20.09 0.84 -3.46
N GLN A 775 19.10 1.53 -2.92
CA GLN A 775 18.35 1.04 -1.77
C GLN A 775 16.98 0.56 -2.20
N LEU A 776 16.71 -0.70 -1.88
CA LEU A 776 15.37 -1.24 -2.07
C LEU A 776 14.50 -0.83 -0.89
N VAL A 777 13.78 0.27 -1.03
CA VAL A 777 12.84 0.74 -0.01
C VAL A 777 11.49 0.07 -0.26
N ILE A 778 10.90 -0.58 0.74
CA ILE A 778 9.59 -1.22 0.58
C ILE A 778 8.50 -0.18 0.26
N PRO A 779 7.47 -0.53 -0.53
CA PRO A 779 6.49 0.43 -1.01
C PRO A 779 5.68 1.10 0.10
N TYR A 780 5.47 0.44 1.24
CA TYR A 780 4.69 0.98 2.35
C TYR A 780 5.30 2.23 3.00
N ILE A 781 6.62 2.42 2.85
CA ILE A 781 7.39 3.48 3.52
C ILE A 781 8.14 4.36 2.52
N SER A 782 8.15 3.98 1.24
CA SER A 782 8.80 4.72 0.15
C SER A 782 8.46 6.23 0.12
N PRO A 783 7.20 6.67 0.37
CA PRO A 783 6.89 8.11 0.39
C PRO A 783 7.61 8.91 1.50
N TYR A 784 8.14 8.24 2.52
CA TYR A 784 8.88 8.85 3.64
C TYR A 784 10.37 9.04 3.33
N PHE A 785 10.86 8.42 2.24
CA PHE A 785 12.27 8.45 1.82
C PHE A 785 12.40 8.95 0.37
N PRO A 786 11.99 10.20 0.07
CA PRO A 786 11.93 10.71 -1.30
C PRO A 786 13.29 10.80 -2.03
N CYS A 787 14.42 10.74 -1.32
CA CYS A 787 15.76 10.73 -1.92
C CYS A 787 16.26 9.32 -2.28
N ALA A 788 15.62 8.26 -1.77
CA ALA A 788 16.10 6.90 -1.94
C ALA A 788 16.05 6.47 -3.41
N GLN A 789 17.12 5.81 -3.88
CA GLN A 789 17.22 5.35 -5.26
C GLN A 789 17.01 3.85 -5.36
N GLN A 790 15.85 3.48 -5.90
CA GLN A 790 15.47 2.08 -6.10
C GLN A 790 16.41 1.38 -7.11
N PRO A 791 16.69 0.07 -6.93
CA PRO A 791 17.45 -0.71 -7.90
C PRO A 791 16.83 -0.72 -9.30
N ARG A 792 17.67 -0.80 -10.34
CA ARG A 792 17.13 -0.91 -11.71
C ARG A 792 16.61 -2.32 -11.97
N LEU A 793 15.42 -2.41 -12.57
CA LEU A 793 14.93 -3.63 -13.24
C LEU A 793 15.06 -3.37 -14.73
N GLN A 794 16.01 -3.99 -15.44
CA GLN A 794 16.26 -3.75 -16.87
C GLN A 794 16.42 -5.07 -17.62
N ASP A 795 15.76 -5.20 -18.77
CA ASP A 795 15.82 -6.38 -19.64
C ASP A 795 15.55 -7.71 -18.88
N GLY A 796 14.64 -7.66 -17.90
CA GLY A 796 14.27 -8.81 -17.06
C GLY A 796 15.31 -9.19 -15.99
N ILE A 797 16.31 -8.35 -15.76
CA ILE A 797 17.35 -8.53 -14.73
C ILE A 797 17.23 -7.41 -13.69
N VAL A 798 17.29 -7.78 -12.41
CA VAL A 798 17.32 -6.82 -11.31
C VAL A 798 18.75 -6.50 -10.88
N GLU A 799 19.02 -5.23 -10.66
CA GLU A 799 20.21 -4.75 -9.97
C GLU A 799 20.15 -5.17 -8.50
N VAL A 800 21.26 -5.71 -7.98
CA VAL A 800 21.32 -6.16 -6.59
C VAL A 800 21.43 -4.93 -5.67
N PRO A 801 20.48 -4.70 -4.75
CA PRO A 801 20.54 -3.57 -3.84
C PRO A 801 21.75 -3.65 -2.91
N SER A 802 22.26 -2.48 -2.51
CA SER A 802 23.27 -2.36 -1.46
C SER A 802 22.65 -2.51 -0.08
N GLU A 803 21.47 -1.91 0.10
CA GLU A 803 20.68 -1.93 1.32
C GLU A 803 19.20 -2.12 1.01
N ILE A 804 18.46 -2.66 1.96
CA ILE A 804 16.99 -2.73 1.93
C ILE A 804 16.49 -1.93 3.12
N VAL A 805 15.57 -0.99 2.88
CA VAL A 805 14.92 -0.22 3.96
C VAL A 805 13.51 -0.75 4.12
N ALA A 806 13.21 -1.28 5.30
CA ALA A 806 11.96 -1.97 5.57
C ALA A 806 11.56 -1.88 7.05
N PHE A 807 10.43 -2.48 7.41
CA PHE A 807 10.06 -2.67 8.79
C PHE A 807 11.05 -3.61 9.50
N GLY A 808 11.29 -3.41 10.80
CA GLY A 808 12.26 -4.21 11.57
C GLY A 808 11.88 -5.69 11.74
N THR A 809 10.61 -6.03 11.52
CA THR A 809 10.07 -7.39 11.64
C THR A 809 9.45 -7.89 10.32
N SER A 810 9.53 -7.12 9.24
CA SER A 810 8.93 -7.53 7.98
C SER A 810 9.64 -6.93 6.78
N LEU A 811 10.00 -7.80 5.84
CA LEU A 811 10.53 -7.43 4.52
C LEU A 811 9.43 -7.39 3.44
N GLN A 812 8.19 -7.77 3.78
CA GLN A 812 7.07 -7.81 2.84
C GLN A 812 6.82 -6.43 2.20
N PRO A 813 6.41 -6.38 0.92
CA PRO A 813 6.05 -7.49 0.03
C PRO A 813 7.27 -8.11 -0.69
N ILE A 814 8.49 -7.82 -0.25
CA ILE A 814 9.73 -8.26 -0.90
C ILE A 814 10.31 -9.43 -0.10
N LEU A 815 10.92 -10.42 -0.75
CA LEU A 815 11.66 -11.52 -0.10
C LEU A 815 10.81 -12.45 0.78
N GLY A 816 9.48 -12.24 0.83
CA GLY A 816 8.50 -13.23 1.29
C GLY A 816 8.47 -14.43 0.34
N ARG A 817 7.67 -15.48 0.55
CA ARG A 817 7.34 -16.42 -0.57
C ARG A 817 6.44 -15.71 -1.59
N THR A 818 6.86 -14.54 -2.00
CA THR A 818 6.30 -13.67 -3.00
C THR A 818 6.77 -14.16 -4.36
N THR A 819 6.28 -13.51 -5.39
CA THR A 819 6.58 -13.79 -6.79
C THR A 819 7.26 -12.57 -7.42
N GLY A 820 8.01 -11.81 -6.63
CA GLY A 820 8.60 -10.54 -7.04
C GLY A 820 9.96 -10.69 -7.72
N PRO A 821 10.38 -9.72 -8.55
CA PRO A 821 11.69 -9.73 -9.21
C PRO A 821 12.89 -9.85 -8.26
N PHE A 822 12.72 -9.40 -7.02
CA PHE A 822 13.78 -9.35 -6.01
C PHE A 822 13.90 -10.61 -5.16
N ASP A 823 13.04 -11.61 -5.34
CA ASP A 823 13.02 -12.80 -4.47
C ASP A 823 14.31 -13.61 -4.54
N GLY A 824 15.04 -13.55 -5.66
CA GLY A 824 16.34 -14.20 -5.79
C GLY A 824 17.43 -13.66 -4.87
N ILE A 825 17.27 -12.46 -4.30
CA ILE A 825 18.27 -11.89 -3.36
C ILE A 825 18.47 -12.82 -2.16
N ARG A 826 17.39 -13.38 -1.61
CA ARG A 826 17.48 -14.26 -0.42
C ARG A 826 18.18 -15.59 -0.71
N ASP A 827 18.18 -16.03 -1.96
CA ASP A 827 18.78 -17.29 -2.37
C ASP A 827 20.30 -17.13 -2.58
N LEU A 828 20.77 -15.88 -2.73
CA LEU A 828 22.15 -15.55 -3.09
C LEU A 828 22.91 -14.83 -1.98
N TYR A 829 22.24 -13.97 -1.22
CA TYR A 829 22.86 -13.00 -0.33
C TYR A 829 22.31 -13.12 1.09
N LEU A 830 23.21 -12.99 2.06
CA LEU A 830 22.84 -12.89 3.47
C LEU A 830 22.56 -11.43 3.82
N LEU A 831 21.60 -11.21 4.71
CA LEU A 831 21.25 -9.89 5.21
C LEU A 831 21.78 -9.66 6.63
N ALA A 832 22.23 -8.44 6.89
CA ALA A 832 22.52 -7.96 8.24
C ALA A 832 21.54 -6.84 8.61
N ARG A 833 20.70 -7.09 9.62
CA ARG A 833 19.75 -6.09 10.14
C ARG A 833 20.48 -5.10 11.05
N LEU A 834 20.40 -3.83 10.68
CA LEU A 834 20.89 -2.68 11.42
C LEU A 834 19.67 -1.88 11.90
N PRO A 835 19.50 -1.66 13.22
CA PRO A 835 18.40 -0.84 13.71
C PRO A 835 18.57 0.61 13.27
N LEU A 836 17.46 1.25 12.92
CA LEU A 836 17.40 2.70 12.77
C LEU A 836 16.99 3.31 14.10
N ILE A 837 17.64 4.41 14.47
CA ILE A 837 17.42 5.12 15.72
C ILE A 837 16.97 6.53 15.37
N ASP A 838 15.90 6.96 16.02
CA ASP A 838 15.45 8.35 16.04
C ASP A 838 15.99 8.99 17.33
N PRO A 839 16.96 9.92 17.25
CA PRO A 839 17.57 10.51 18.45
C PRO A 839 16.62 11.37 19.29
N GLU A 840 15.51 11.85 18.71
CA GLU A 840 14.58 12.77 19.36
C GLU A 840 13.47 12.04 20.14
N LEU A 841 13.31 10.72 19.93
CA LEU A 841 12.33 9.90 20.64
C LEU A 841 13.00 9.06 21.74
N PRO A 842 12.53 9.12 23.01
CA PRO A 842 12.98 8.20 24.04
C PRO A 842 12.58 6.77 23.68
N VAL A 843 13.50 5.82 23.82
CA VAL A 843 13.22 4.38 23.70
C VAL A 843 12.47 3.97 24.98
N GLU A 844 11.17 4.26 25.07
CA GLU A 844 10.43 4.04 26.32
C GLU A 844 10.14 2.55 26.62
N PRO A 845 10.35 2.07 27.86
CA PRO A 845 10.24 0.67 28.24
C PRO A 845 8.82 0.17 28.59
N TRP A 846 7.76 0.97 28.41
CA TRP A 846 6.42 0.67 28.96
C TRP A 846 5.34 0.27 27.95
N ILE A 847 5.69 0.04 26.69
CA ILE A 847 4.72 -0.41 25.67
C ILE A 847 4.81 -1.93 25.52
N GLU A 848 3.68 -2.63 25.68
CA GLU A 848 3.60 -4.08 25.53
C GLU A 848 4.25 -4.51 24.19
N PRO A 849 5.15 -5.52 24.17
CA PRO A 849 5.90 -5.88 22.96
C PRO A 849 5.04 -6.31 21.76
N GLU A 850 3.76 -6.58 21.98
CA GLU A 850 2.78 -6.95 20.94
C GLU A 850 2.10 -5.74 20.27
N THR A 851 2.29 -4.51 20.80
CA THR A 851 1.67 -3.27 20.27
C THR A 851 2.67 -2.28 19.68
N LEU A 852 3.97 -2.56 19.70
CA LEU A 852 4.97 -1.78 18.96
C LEU A 852 4.73 -1.93 17.45
N PRO A 853 4.47 -0.85 16.69
CA PRO A 853 4.69 -0.90 15.25
C PRO A 853 6.21 -1.12 15.02
N PRO A 854 6.59 -1.94 14.03
CA PRO A 854 7.96 -2.40 13.91
C PRO A 854 8.89 -1.24 13.56
N ASP A 855 9.77 -0.87 14.50
CA ASP A 855 10.88 0.05 14.26
C ASP A 855 11.55 -0.26 12.93
N PHE A 856 11.71 0.76 12.09
CA PHE A 856 12.32 0.61 10.78
C PHE A 856 13.74 0.06 10.92
N ALA A 857 14.19 -0.66 9.90
CA ALA A 857 15.55 -1.18 9.87
C ALA A 857 16.14 -1.05 8.48
N VAL A 858 17.46 -0.93 8.47
CA VAL A 858 18.27 -1.08 7.26
C VAL A 858 18.83 -2.49 7.27
N TYR A 859 18.58 -3.23 6.20
CA TYR A 859 19.16 -4.54 5.98
C TYR A 859 20.30 -4.39 4.97
N GLN A 860 21.53 -4.51 5.45
CA GLN A 860 22.69 -4.50 4.59
C GLN A 860 22.78 -5.83 3.83
N VAL A 861 22.94 -5.76 2.51
CA VAL A 861 23.06 -6.94 1.66
C VAL A 861 24.55 -7.32 1.54
N ASP A 862 24.94 -8.47 2.10
CA ASP A 862 26.30 -8.99 1.91
C ASP A 862 26.43 -9.57 0.50
N ARG A 863 26.92 -8.74 -0.42
CA ARG A 863 27.13 -9.10 -1.83
C ARG A 863 28.30 -10.08 -2.04
N ARG A 864 29.00 -10.50 -0.98
CA ARG A 864 30.06 -11.51 -1.06
C ARG A 864 29.45 -12.91 -1.03
N ILE A 865 29.75 -13.71 -2.04
CA ILE A 865 29.43 -15.14 -2.04
C ILE A 865 30.68 -15.89 -1.59
N ALA A 866 30.60 -16.54 -0.42
CA ALA A 866 31.74 -17.22 0.19
C ALA A 866 32.37 -18.25 -0.77
N GLY A 867 33.68 -18.13 -0.99
CA GLY A 867 34.42 -19.03 -1.89
C GLY A 867 34.25 -18.77 -3.40
N ALA A 868 33.36 -17.86 -3.80
CA ALA A 868 33.16 -17.50 -5.19
C ALA A 868 34.07 -16.33 -5.62
N LYS A 869 34.47 -16.33 -6.89
CA LYS A 869 35.13 -15.20 -7.56
C LYS A 869 34.34 -14.86 -8.81
N VAL A 870 34.14 -13.57 -9.06
CA VAL A 870 33.48 -13.10 -10.28
C VAL A 870 34.38 -13.42 -11.48
N ALA A 871 33.85 -14.16 -12.44
CA ALA A 871 34.49 -14.37 -13.74
C ALA A 871 34.02 -13.28 -14.71
N PRO A 872 34.81 -12.92 -15.75
CA PRO A 872 34.35 -11.99 -16.76
C PRO A 872 33.08 -12.54 -17.45
N PRO A 873 32.16 -11.68 -17.87
CA PRO A 873 30.88 -12.11 -18.42
C PRO A 873 31.11 -13.11 -19.56
N VAL A 874 30.40 -14.25 -19.47
CA VAL A 874 30.16 -15.10 -20.64
C VAL A 874 29.31 -14.27 -21.60
N LYS A 875 29.50 -14.37 -22.92
CA LYS A 875 28.62 -13.69 -23.89
C LYS A 875 27.16 -14.08 -23.55
N SER A 876 26.44 -13.15 -22.94
CA SER A 876 25.02 -13.25 -22.64
C SER A 876 24.30 -12.33 -23.63
N THR A 877 23.66 -12.91 -24.63
CA THR A 877 22.63 -12.21 -25.38
C THR A 877 21.35 -12.31 -24.57
N VAL A 878 20.90 -11.18 -24.01
CA VAL A 878 19.52 -11.06 -23.53
C VAL A 878 18.71 -10.63 -24.75
N THR A 879 18.08 -11.58 -25.42
CA THR A 879 17.15 -11.30 -26.50
C THR A 879 15.77 -11.07 -25.89
N SER A 880 15.28 -9.82 -25.97
CA SER A 880 13.96 -9.39 -25.52
C SER A 880 12.86 -9.77 -26.51
#